data_AF-A0A093ZWL8-F1
#
_entry.id   AF-A0A093ZWL8-F1
#
_cell.length_a   1.000
_cell.length_b   1.000
_cell.length_c   1.000
_cell.angle_alpha   90.00
_cell.angle_beta   90.00
_cell.angle_gamma   90.00
#
_symmetry.space_group_name_H-M   'P 1'
#
loop_
_entity.id
_entity.type
_entity.pdbx_description
1 polymer ?
#
loop_
_entity_poly.entity_id
_entity_poly.type
_entity_poly.pdbx_seq_one_letter_code
_entity_poly.pdbx_strand_id
1 'polypeptide(L)'
;MAVCVDIFDEAFADDPAMIYLHPGSDPKVLKEKSIHNFEKSFTAPGVKYFKAILEETSEIAAFSKWVYPHPPDPNAEDPEKAIRTQQHVSGSNEELVVEFFTKFLRGRMKWMVPETHYFMSILAVRPQYQRRGLGSMLLSAVLEQVDKEHAKAFVQGSAQGIGLYLKHGWGEVDEILMDYSSYGGAEDVRTALLPRHTKLKTIVSDKRCEYSHYTNMGKIEAPIGCLNIPLPLCIRRLVKEPPVPVSRPGDEDVLNMIRKFGEKYDRHENEIRQACYLADGYSDIVVILKQPARNHDYSVDSKKFVAYCPTLNAVDKFIQFATNKTRSIENVSVFDSLSFRPNDDNGTPPDDECYLLVENMLKAKRPKVVICSWKDDNATCNNDFIKRFLGGGFKEQPLLVRVPAEWKAPVVIVRSFHPSAAINYRKYNPDYQVLLIYHFIAAFSELGQRIQEPLWLADINTRCRADIKAGEDDPLTKWGSLSDPYEEAYKRASGILKQILGPVLSQTIGIELKDYEIYLLLRRLGDSEYKNGSTEISKLYILWKEYFGEHHEYELGLDLLIQMANEQERFDPKGFDPKDDLMERLQNLAAPNGARAQSGNPTPAPPHGHEPGLSGVRRRRLGGPTPAPTPPTPPTPTPATPVIAVTTGAAPT
;
A
#
# COMPACT_ATOMS: atom_id res chain seq x y z
N MET A 1 -1.81 11.54 -44.02
CA MET A 1 -2.41 11.41 -42.67
C MET A 1 -3.93 11.23 -42.68
N ALA A 2 -4.66 11.73 -43.69
CA ALA A 2 -6.13 11.62 -43.79
C ALA A 2 -6.75 10.28 -43.34
N VAL A 3 -6.25 9.13 -43.80
CA VAL A 3 -6.78 7.80 -43.40
C VAL A 3 -6.70 7.55 -41.88
N CYS A 4 -5.71 8.09 -41.17
CA CYS A 4 -5.65 7.99 -39.71
C CYS A 4 -6.70 8.89 -39.03
N VAL A 5 -7.05 10.03 -39.64
CA VAL A 5 -8.14 10.89 -39.17
C VAL A 5 -9.47 10.18 -39.39
N ASP A 6 -9.70 9.58 -40.56
CA ASP A 6 -10.91 8.78 -40.83
C ASP A 6 -11.10 7.66 -39.79
N ILE A 7 -10.04 6.90 -39.49
CA ILE A 7 -10.07 5.83 -38.48
C ILE A 7 -10.29 6.38 -37.07
N PHE A 8 -9.74 7.55 -36.75
CA PHE A 8 -9.93 8.21 -35.45
C PHE A 8 -11.38 8.66 -35.27
N ASP A 9 -11.90 9.42 -36.24
CA ASP A 9 -13.27 9.93 -36.24
C ASP A 9 -14.29 8.76 -36.16
N GLU A 10 -14.06 7.66 -36.90
CA GLU A 10 -14.91 6.45 -36.83
C GLU A 10 -14.78 5.68 -35.51
N ALA A 11 -13.59 5.61 -34.90
CA ALA A 11 -13.37 4.83 -33.69
C ALA A 11 -13.85 5.55 -32.41
N PHE A 12 -13.90 6.88 -32.44
CA PHE A 12 -14.29 7.74 -31.31
C PHE A 12 -15.60 8.51 -31.57
N ALA A 13 -16.39 8.14 -32.58
CA ALA A 13 -17.65 8.81 -32.93
C ALA A 13 -18.65 8.93 -31.76
N ASP A 14 -18.68 7.93 -30.88
CA ASP A 14 -19.53 7.88 -29.68
C ASP A 14 -18.84 8.42 -28.41
N ASP A 15 -17.61 8.95 -28.50
CA ASP A 15 -16.88 9.49 -27.35
C ASP A 15 -17.45 10.87 -26.96
N PRO A 16 -17.80 11.12 -25.67
CA PRO A 16 -18.30 12.40 -25.22
C PRO A 16 -17.40 13.60 -25.60
N ALA A 17 -16.08 13.43 -25.65
CA ALA A 17 -15.18 14.50 -26.09
C ALA A 17 -15.42 14.88 -27.56
N MET A 18 -15.66 13.91 -28.44
CA MET A 18 -15.95 14.19 -29.86
C MET A 18 -17.31 14.86 -30.05
N ILE A 19 -18.29 14.57 -29.18
CA ILE A 19 -19.65 15.12 -29.23
C ILE A 19 -19.69 16.56 -28.68
N TYR A 20 -19.08 16.83 -27.52
CA TYR A 20 -19.31 18.07 -26.76
C TYR A 20 -18.24 19.15 -26.90
N LEU A 21 -17.03 18.83 -27.40
CA LEU A 21 -15.97 19.83 -27.58
C LEU A 21 -16.21 20.76 -28.78
N HIS A 22 -16.84 20.24 -29.85
CA HIS A 22 -17.01 20.96 -31.12
C HIS A 22 -18.47 20.97 -31.65
N PRO A 23 -19.49 21.25 -30.81
CA PRO A 23 -20.89 20.94 -31.12
C PRO A 23 -21.50 21.79 -32.25
N GLY A 24 -20.94 22.97 -32.53
CA GLY A 24 -21.40 23.88 -33.59
C GLY A 24 -20.38 24.10 -34.73
N SER A 25 -19.28 23.35 -34.76
CA SER A 25 -18.23 23.52 -35.77
C SER A 25 -18.52 22.79 -37.07
N ASP A 26 -18.10 23.36 -38.20
CA ASP A 26 -18.18 22.70 -39.50
C ASP A 26 -17.29 21.43 -39.49
N PRO A 27 -17.86 20.22 -39.72
CA PRO A 27 -17.10 18.97 -39.74
C PRO A 27 -15.94 18.96 -40.75
N LYS A 28 -16.05 19.69 -41.87
CA LYS A 28 -14.95 19.79 -42.84
C LYS A 28 -13.77 20.57 -42.26
N VAL A 29 -14.04 21.70 -41.61
CA VAL A 29 -12.99 22.54 -40.99
C VAL A 29 -12.35 21.82 -39.80
N LEU A 30 -13.14 21.09 -39.00
CA LEU A 30 -12.60 20.20 -37.96
C LEU A 30 -11.67 19.13 -38.54
N LYS A 31 -12.09 18.48 -39.63
CA LYS A 31 -11.31 17.42 -40.29
C LYS A 31 -10.02 17.96 -40.91
N GLU A 32 -10.06 19.11 -41.58
CA GLU A 32 -8.87 19.80 -42.11
C GLU A 32 -7.90 20.17 -40.98
N LYS A 33 -8.39 20.71 -39.86
CA LYS A 33 -7.56 21.00 -38.68
C LYS A 33 -7.00 19.72 -38.05
N SER A 34 -7.77 18.64 -38.00
CA SER A 34 -7.31 17.33 -37.52
C SER A 34 -6.20 16.77 -38.40
N ILE A 35 -6.35 16.79 -39.74
CA ILE A 35 -5.30 16.40 -40.69
C ILE A 35 -4.02 17.21 -40.44
N HIS A 36 -4.13 18.54 -40.34
CA HIS A 36 -2.98 19.40 -40.06
C HIS A 36 -2.31 19.08 -38.71
N ASN A 37 -3.08 18.82 -37.65
CA ASN A 37 -2.56 18.42 -36.35
C ASN A 37 -1.84 17.06 -36.40
N PHE A 38 -2.40 16.09 -37.11
CA PHE A 38 -1.77 14.78 -37.32
C PHE A 38 -0.45 14.94 -38.09
N GLU A 39 -0.43 15.71 -39.18
CA GLU A 39 0.76 15.99 -39.99
C GLU A 39 1.86 16.70 -39.20
N LYS A 40 1.52 17.78 -38.48
CA LYS A 40 2.44 18.48 -37.58
C LYS A 40 3.00 17.54 -36.51
N SER A 41 2.18 16.62 -35.98
CA SER A 41 2.64 15.68 -34.96
C SER A 41 3.43 14.49 -35.51
N PHE A 42 3.32 14.19 -36.80
CA PHE A 42 4.06 13.08 -37.43
C PHE A 42 5.57 13.34 -37.51
N THR A 43 5.97 14.62 -37.57
CA THR A 43 7.38 15.05 -37.59
C THR A 43 7.91 15.50 -36.23
N ALA A 44 7.10 15.42 -35.17
CA ALA A 44 7.50 15.88 -33.84
C ALA A 44 8.48 14.90 -33.15
N PRO A 45 9.39 15.40 -32.28
CA PRO A 45 10.36 14.56 -31.57
C PRO A 45 9.74 13.37 -30.85
N GLY A 46 10.38 12.21 -30.97
CA GLY A 46 9.93 10.95 -30.37
C GLY A 46 8.65 10.34 -30.96
N VAL A 47 7.89 11.04 -31.82
CA VAL A 47 6.60 10.52 -32.29
C VAL A 47 6.80 9.40 -33.31
N LYS A 48 6.10 8.28 -33.12
CA LYS A 48 6.05 7.15 -34.06
C LYS A 48 4.61 6.66 -34.26
N TYR A 49 4.31 6.27 -35.49
CA TYR A 49 3.04 5.69 -35.87
C TYR A 49 3.21 4.24 -36.33
N PHE A 50 2.32 3.38 -35.84
CA PHE A 50 2.20 1.98 -36.24
C PHE A 50 0.80 1.78 -36.82
N LYS A 51 0.71 1.04 -37.92
CA LYS A 51 -0.57 0.75 -38.59
C LYS A 51 -0.73 -0.75 -38.81
N ALA A 52 -1.96 -1.24 -38.70
CA ALA A 52 -2.36 -2.59 -39.05
C ALA A 52 -3.06 -2.57 -40.42
N ILE A 53 -2.55 -3.35 -41.37
CA ILE A 53 -3.02 -3.38 -42.77
C ILE A 53 -3.58 -4.77 -43.08
N LEU A 54 -4.79 -4.83 -43.65
CA LEU A 54 -5.35 -6.06 -44.18
C LEU A 54 -4.59 -6.46 -45.45
N GLU A 55 -4.00 -7.66 -45.49
CA GLU A 55 -3.15 -8.06 -46.62
C GLU A 55 -3.94 -8.18 -47.94
N GLU A 56 -5.19 -8.66 -47.89
CA GLU A 56 -6.04 -8.88 -49.07
C GLU A 56 -6.49 -7.58 -49.76
N THR A 57 -6.73 -6.51 -49.00
CA THR A 57 -7.28 -5.24 -49.51
C THR A 57 -6.31 -4.07 -49.46
N SER A 58 -5.16 -4.23 -48.79
CA SER A 58 -4.24 -3.15 -48.41
C SER A 58 -4.88 -2.01 -47.58
N GLU A 59 -6.06 -2.24 -47.00
CA GLU A 59 -6.77 -1.27 -46.17
C GLU A 59 -6.14 -1.14 -44.78
N ILE A 60 -6.03 0.11 -44.28
CA ILE A 60 -5.62 0.35 -42.90
C ILE A 60 -6.84 0.18 -41.98
N ALA A 61 -6.81 -0.89 -41.18
CA ALA A 61 -7.88 -1.25 -40.24
C ALA A 61 -7.73 -0.59 -38.85
N ALA A 62 -6.51 -0.26 -38.47
CA ALA A 62 -6.18 0.32 -37.16
C ALA A 62 -4.83 1.05 -37.18
N PHE A 63 -4.62 1.97 -36.22
CA PHE A 63 -3.31 2.58 -35.97
C PHE A 63 -3.09 2.91 -34.49
N SER A 64 -1.83 3.08 -34.10
CA SER A 64 -1.44 3.65 -32.81
C SER A 64 -0.40 4.76 -32.99
N LYS A 65 -0.48 5.78 -32.14
CA LYS A 65 0.45 6.90 -32.04
C LYS A 65 1.16 6.83 -30.70
N TRP A 66 2.48 6.78 -30.74
CA TRP A 66 3.35 6.75 -29.57
C TRP A 66 4.28 7.96 -29.57
N VAL A 67 4.64 8.41 -28.38
CA VAL A 67 5.75 9.33 -28.13
C VAL A 67 6.80 8.55 -27.36
N TYR A 68 7.97 8.37 -27.97
CA TYR A 68 9.11 7.69 -27.37
C TYR A 68 9.84 8.61 -26.38
N PRO A 69 10.65 8.06 -25.47
CA PRO A 69 11.54 8.84 -24.62
C PRO A 69 12.39 9.82 -25.44
N HIS A 70 12.34 11.10 -25.10
CA HIS A 70 13.10 12.16 -25.77
C HIS A 70 13.41 13.30 -24.79
N PRO A 71 14.53 14.03 -24.96
CA PRO A 71 14.79 15.23 -24.17
C PRO A 71 13.73 16.31 -24.49
N PRO A 72 13.26 17.06 -23.48
CA PRO A 72 12.34 18.18 -23.69
C PRO A 72 13.02 19.27 -24.52
N ASP A 73 12.26 19.92 -25.40
CA ASP A 73 12.76 21.10 -26.13
C ASP A 73 12.85 22.29 -25.16
N PRO A 74 14.06 22.83 -24.89
CA PRO A 74 14.24 23.95 -23.98
C PRO A 74 13.62 25.27 -24.49
N ASN A 75 13.19 25.32 -25.75
CA ASN A 75 12.52 26.47 -26.36
C ASN A 75 10.99 26.26 -26.50
N ALA A 76 10.45 25.15 -26.00
CA ALA A 76 9.01 24.92 -26.03
C ALA A 76 8.26 26.01 -25.26
N GLU A 77 7.18 26.52 -25.84
CA GLU A 77 6.22 27.34 -25.09
C GLU A 77 5.58 26.49 -23.98
N ASP A 78 5.28 27.11 -22.83
CA ASP A 78 4.52 26.47 -21.75
C ASP A 78 3.25 25.81 -22.31
N PRO A 79 3.09 24.48 -22.15
CA PRO A 79 1.97 23.77 -22.75
C PRO A 79 0.61 24.16 -22.15
N GLU A 80 0.52 24.66 -20.92
CA GLU A 80 -0.75 25.21 -20.41
C GLU A 80 -1.09 26.56 -21.06
N LYS A 81 -0.12 27.46 -21.22
CA LYS A 81 -0.29 28.69 -21.99
C LYS A 81 -0.68 28.41 -23.44
N ALA A 82 -0.01 27.47 -24.11
CA ALA A 82 -0.31 27.10 -25.48
C ALA A 82 -1.74 26.57 -25.68
N ILE A 83 -2.28 25.80 -24.71
CA ILE A 83 -3.70 25.37 -24.72
C ILE A 83 -4.64 26.59 -24.63
N ARG A 84 -4.32 27.57 -23.77
CA ARG A 84 -5.16 28.76 -23.54
C ARG A 84 -5.10 29.78 -24.67
N THR A 85 -4.00 29.84 -25.43
CA THR A 85 -3.81 30.78 -26.55
C THR A 85 -4.15 30.17 -27.90
N GLN A 86 -4.41 28.86 -27.98
CA GLN A 86 -4.75 28.18 -29.22
C GLN A 86 -6.09 28.68 -29.78
N GLN A 87 -6.07 29.12 -31.05
CA GLN A 87 -7.31 29.47 -31.75
C GLN A 87 -8.18 28.22 -31.97
N HIS A 88 -9.40 28.23 -31.43
CA HIS A 88 -10.39 27.17 -31.62
C HIS A 88 -11.10 27.29 -32.98
N VAL A 89 -11.80 26.23 -33.40
CA VAL A 89 -12.63 26.30 -34.62
C VAL A 89 -13.94 26.99 -34.26
N SER A 90 -14.45 27.87 -35.11
CA SER A 90 -15.76 28.50 -34.89
C SER A 90 -16.82 27.45 -34.55
N GLY A 91 -17.62 27.68 -33.50
CA GLY A 91 -18.58 26.71 -32.98
C GLY A 91 -18.02 25.65 -32.01
N SER A 92 -16.74 25.76 -31.61
CA SER A 92 -16.19 24.98 -30.50
C SER A 92 -16.68 25.52 -29.15
N ASN A 93 -16.75 24.64 -28.16
CA ASN A 93 -16.89 25.04 -26.77
C ASN A 93 -15.49 25.34 -26.18
N GLU A 94 -15.08 26.60 -26.22
CA GLU A 94 -13.70 27.00 -25.86
C GLU A 94 -13.34 26.67 -24.41
N GLU A 95 -14.28 26.86 -23.46
CA GLU A 95 -14.06 26.58 -22.05
C GLU A 95 -13.81 25.08 -21.81
N LEU A 96 -14.68 24.23 -22.36
CA LEU A 96 -14.58 22.77 -22.23
C LEU A 96 -13.37 22.20 -22.97
N VAL A 97 -12.99 22.78 -24.11
CA VAL A 97 -11.74 22.44 -24.84
C VAL A 97 -10.52 22.75 -23.99
N VAL A 98 -10.45 23.97 -23.41
CA VAL A 98 -9.34 24.35 -22.53
C VAL A 98 -9.30 23.47 -21.28
N GLU A 99 -10.44 23.18 -20.65
CA GLU A 99 -10.53 22.31 -19.49
C GLU A 99 -10.04 20.88 -19.81
N PHE A 100 -10.57 20.26 -20.87
CA PHE A 100 -10.21 18.91 -21.31
C PHE A 100 -8.70 18.79 -21.53
N PHE A 101 -8.12 19.64 -22.38
CA PHE A 101 -6.68 19.56 -22.65
C PHE A 101 -5.82 19.91 -21.43
N THR A 102 -6.25 20.83 -20.56
CA THR A 102 -5.54 21.15 -19.31
C THR A 102 -5.53 19.97 -18.34
N LYS A 103 -6.68 19.32 -18.10
CA LYS A 103 -6.79 18.13 -17.24
C LYS A 103 -5.94 16.98 -17.78
N PHE A 104 -6.00 16.72 -19.09
CA PHE A 104 -5.18 15.68 -19.74
C PHE A 104 -3.67 16.00 -19.71
N LEU A 105 -3.27 17.25 -19.84
CA LEU A 105 -1.88 17.68 -19.68
C LEU A 105 -1.37 17.47 -18.25
N ARG A 106 -2.12 17.95 -17.24
CA ARG A 106 -1.76 17.78 -15.82
C ARG A 106 -1.66 16.31 -15.41
N GLY A 107 -2.59 15.47 -15.87
CA GLY A 107 -2.54 14.02 -15.66
C GLY A 107 -1.27 13.37 -16.24
N ARG A 108 -0.77 13.85 -17.38
CA ARG A 108 0.53 13.42 -17.93
C ARG A 108 1.69 13.92 -17.08
N MET A 109 1.75 15.22 -16.77
CA MET A 109 2.85 15.80 -15.98
C MET A 109 3.00 15.17 -14.58
N LYS A 110 1.91 14.68 -13.99
CA LYS A 110 1.93 13.99 -12.68
C LYS A 110 2.54 12.58 -12.72
N TRP A 111 2.39 11.85 -13.83
CA TRP A 111 2.65 10.40 -13.91
C TRP A 111 3.61 9.95 -15.01
N MET A 112 4.16 10.89 -15.80
CA MET A 112 5.00 10.61 -16.95
C MET A 112 6.23 11.52 -16.97
N VAL A 113 7.41 10.94 -17.15
CA VAL A 113 8.67 11.66 -17.34
C VAL A 113 9.08 11.53 -18.83
N PRO A 114 8.98 12.59 -19.65
CA PRO A 114 9.18 12.54 -21.11
C PRO A 114 10.51 11.90 -21.58
N GLU A 115 11.55 12.00 -20.76
CA GLU A 115 12.91 11.55 -21.05
C GLU A 115 13.09 10.04 -20.85
N THR A 116 12.14 9.36 -20.19
CA THR A 116 12.27 7.95 -19.77
C THR A 116 11.01 7.11 -20.01
N HIS A 117 9.85 7.75 -20.25
CA HIS A 117 8.57 7.07 -20.42
C HIS A 117 8.11 7.09 -21.88
N TYR A 118 7.67 5.93 -22.35
CA TYR A 118 6.89 5.80 -23.58
C TYR A 118 5.45 6.25 -23.33
N PHE A 119 4.91 7.15 -24.13
CA PHE A 119 3.51 7.58 -24.02
C PHE A 119 2.68 7.11 -25.21
N MET A 120 1.65 6.32 -24.97
CA MET A 120 0.68 6.02 -26.02
C MET A 120 -0.39 7.12 -26.07
N SER A 121 -0.31 7.94 -27.11
CA SER A 121 -1.20 9.09 -27.31
C SER A 121 -2.53 8.74 -27.97
N ILE A 122 -2.55 7.73 -28.87
CA ILE A 122 -3.75 7.30 -29.60
C ILE A 122 -3.66 5.80 -29.87
N LEU A 123 -4.77 5.07 -29.72
CA LEU A 123 -4.97 3.74 -30.27
C LEU A 123 -6.38 3.67 -30.85
N ALA A 124 -6.49 3.53 -32.17
CA ALA A 124 -7.77 3.56 -32.89
C ALA A 124 -7.92 2.32 -33.79
N VAL A 125 -9.11 1.73 -33.80
CA VAL A 125 -9.48 0.54 -34.59
C VAL A 125 -10.86 0.80 -35.18
N ARG A 126 -11.02 0.70 -36.51
CA ARG A 126 -12.32 0.89 -37.18
C ARG A 126 -13.37 -0.06 -36.56
N PRO A 127 -14.61 0.40 -36.30
CA PRO A 127 -15.64 -0.40 -35.61
C PRO A 127 -15.78 -1.83 -36.14
N GLN A 128 -15.82 -2.02 -37.46
CA GLN A 128 -15.95 -3.32 -38.12
C GLN A 128 -14.81 -4.33 -37.84
N TYR A 129 -13.64 -3.86 -37.41
CA TYR A 129 -12.47 -4.69 -37.08
C TYR A 129 -12.13 -4.72 -35.58
N GLN A 130 -12.94 -4.07 -34.73
CA GLN A 130 -12.77 -4.12 -33.28
C GLN A 130 -12.97 -5.54 -32.73
N ARG A 131 -12.46 -5.76 -31.51
CA ARG A 131 -12.45 -7.07 -30.80
C ARG A 131 -11.73 -8.23 -31.51
N ARG A 132 -11.14 -8.02 -32.70
CA ARG A 132 -10.32 -9.00 -33.44
C ARG A 132 -8.83 -9.04 -33.03
N GLY A 133 -8.46 -8.45 -31.89
CA GLY A 133 -7.09 -8.44 -31.37
C GLY A 133 -6.16 -7.33 -31.91
N LEU A 134 -6.60 -6.49 -32.87
CA LEU A 134 -5.77 -5.45 -33.49
C LEU A 134 -5.12 -4.49 -32.49
N GLY A 135 -5.87 -4.07 -31.46
CA GLY A 135 -5.32 -3.23 -30.39
C GLY A 135 -4.16 -3.90 -29.64
N SER A 136 -4.28 -5.18 -29.30
CA SER A 136 -3.18 -5.94 -28.68
C SER A 136 -1.95 -6.03 -29.57
N MET A 137 -2.14 -6.25 -30.86
CA MET A 137 -1.06 -6.38 -31.83
C MET A 137 -0.27 -5.06 -31.99
N LEU A 138 -0.98 -3.93 -32.05
CA LEU A 138 -0.37 -2.59 -32.08
C LEU A 138 0.33 -2.22 -30.77
N LEU A 139 -0.17 -2.69 -29.62
CA LEU A 139 0.51 -2.53 -28.32
C LEU A 139 1.79 -3.37 -28.26
N SER A 140 1.72 -4.66 -28.59
CA SER A 140 2.86 -5.58 -28.51
C SER A 140 4.07 -5.09 -29.32
N ALA A 141 3.85 -4.52 -30.51
CA ALA A 141 4.92 -4.00 -31.37
C ALA A 141 5.80 -2.92 -30.71
N VAL A 142 5.27 -2.17 -29.73
CA VAL A 142 6.04 -1.17 -28.95
C VAL A 142 6.44 -1.72 -27.59
N LEU A 143 5.57 -2.50 -26.94
CA LEU A 143 5.84 -3.03 -25.60
C LEU A 143 7.02 -3.98 -25.54
N GLU A 144 7.29 -4.76 -26.59
CA GLU A 144 8.50 -5.57 -26.63
C GLU A 144 9.78 -4.72 -26.62
N GLN A 145 9.73 -3.50 -27.16
CA GLN A 145 10.82 -2.53 -27.08
C GLN A 145 10.90 -1.88 -25.69
N VAL A 146 9.76 -1.44 -25.13
CA VAL A 146 9.67 -0.93 -23.74
C VAL A 146 10.28 -1.93 -22.76
N ASP A 147 9.95 -3.22 -22.92
CA ASP A 147 10.41 -4.30 -22.06
C ASP A 147 11.90 -4.61 -22.25
N LYS A 148 12.41 -4.50 -23.49
CA LYS A 148 13.84 -4.66 -23.81
C LYS A 148 14.71 -3.51 -23.29
N GLU A 149 14.17 -2.29 -23.25
CA GLU A 149 14.89 -1.09 -22.83
C GLU A 149 14.76 -0.81 -21.32
N HIS A 150 14.08 -1.67 -20.56
CA HIS A 150 13.75 -1.47 -19.15
C HIS A 150 12.99 -0.15 -18.87
N ALA A 151 12.26 0.35 -19.89
CA ALA A 151 11.56 1.61 -19.85
C ALA A 151 10.16 1.49 -19.22
N LYS A 152 9.59 2.62 -18.83
CA LYS A 152 8.18 2.70 -18.40
C LYS A 152 7.30 3.14 -19.57
N ALA A 153 6.02 2.78 -19.51
CA ALA A 153 5.01 3.25 -20.47
C ALA A 153 3.81 3.87 -19.76
N PHE A 154 3.15 4.85 -20.38
CA PHE A 154 2.00 5.57 -19.84
C PHE A 154 0.87 5.68 -20.87
N VAL A 155 -0.38 5.61 -20.41
CA VAL A 155 -1.59 5.81 -21.23
C VAL A 155 -2.69 6.48 -20.40
N GLN A 156 -3.51 7.29 -21.08
CA GLN A 156 -4.76 7.84 -20.54
C GLN A 156 -5.90 7.06 -21.19
N GLY A 157 -6.54 6.19 -20.42
CA GLY A 157 -7.43 5.15 -20.94
C GLY A 157 -8.91 5.47 -20.75
N SER A 158 -9.68 5.46 -21.84
CA SER A 158 -11.14 5.50 -21.80
C SER A 158 -11.73 4.23 -21.16
N ALA A 159 -12.97 4.32 -20.67
CA ALA A 159 -13.69 3.18 -20.10
C ALA A 159 -13.80 1.98 -21.05
N GLN A 160 -13.86 2.20 -22.37
CA GLN A 160 -13.88 1.13 -23.37
C GLN A 160 -12.49 0.48 -23.56
N GLY A 161 -11.43 1.27 -23.47
CA GLY A 161 -10.05 0.83 -23.68
C GLY A 161 -9.38 0.16 -22.48
N ILE A 162 -9.80 0.50 -21.25
CA ILE A 162 -9.08 0.14 -20.01
C ILE A 162 -8.75 -1.36 -19.88
N GLY A 163 -9.70 -2.25 -20.21
CA GLY A 163 -9.51 -3.70 -20.12
C GLY A 163 -8.43 -4.26 -21.06
N LEU A 164 -8.11 -3.55 -22.15
CA LEU A 164 -6.96 -3.88 -23.01
C LEU A 164 -5.65 -3.53 -22.30
N TYR A 165 -5.56 -2.35 -21.69
CA TYR A 165 -4.34 -1.88 -21.04
C TYR A 165 -4.01 -2.73 -19.79
N LEU A 166 -4.99 -3.01 -18.95
CA LEU A 166 -4.82 -3.91 -17.80
C LEU A 166 -4.29 -5.29 -18.25
N LYS A 167 -4.84 -5.87 -19.32
CA LYS A 167 -4.35 -7.14 -19.89
C LYS A 167 -2.89 -7.09 -20.33
N HIS A 168 -2.40 -5.95 -20.82
CA HIS A 168 -1.00 -5.76 -21.24
C HIS A 168 -0.06 -5.33 -20.11
N GLY A 169 -0.56 -5.20 -18.88
CA GLY A 169 0.23 -4.95 -17.66
C GLY A 169 0.36 -3.48 -17.26
N TRP A 170 -0.57 -2.63 -17.71
CA TRP A 170 -0.77 -1.33 -17.08
C TRP A 170 -1.54 -1.48 -15.77
N GLY A 171 -1.19 -0.67 -14.77
CA GLY A 171 -1.93 -0.51 -13.52
C GLY A 171 -2.62 0.85 -13.49
N GLU A 172 -3.80 0.93 -12.90
CA GLU A 172 -4.50 2.20 -12.67
C GLU A 172 -3.98 2.86 -11.39
N VAL A 173 -3.70 4.17 -11.43
CA VAL A 173 -3.16 4.92 -10.28
C VAL A 173 -3.94 6.19 -9.93
N ASP A 174 -4.73 6.71 -10.87
CA ASP A 174 -5.38 8.02 -10.78
C ASP A 174 -6.42 8.17 -11.90
N GLU A 175 -7.25 9.21 -11.88
CA GLU A 175 -8.30 9.43 -12.88
C GLU A 175 -8.55 10.90 -13.22
N ILE A 176 -9.11 11.13 -14.40
CA ILE A 176 -9.65 12.42 -14.86
C ILE A 176 -11.16 12.26 -14.98
N LEU A 177 -11.91 13.14 -14.32
CA LEU A 177 -13.36 13.28 -14.46
C LEU A 177 -13.67 14.52 -15.30
N MET A 178 -14.51 14.37 -16.32
CA MET A 178 -15.04 15.44 -17.16
C MET A 178 -16.56 15.50 -16.99
N ASP A 179 -17.08 16.67 -16.63
CA ASP A 179 -18.53 16.89 -16.55
C ASP A 179 -19.04 17.46 -17.87
N TYR A 180 -20.00 16.76 -18.50
CA TYR A 180 -20.67 17.21 -19.72
C TYR A 180 -22.16 17.54 -19.49
N SER A 181 -22.64 17.50 -18.24
CA SER A 181 -24.05 17.72 -17.85
C SER A 181 -24.63 19.03 -18.37
N SER A 182 -23.86 20.11 -18.26
CA SER A 182 -24.20 21.47 -18.73
C SER A 182 -24.43 21.54 -20.25
N TYR A 183 -24.06 20.50 -21.01
CA TYR A 183 -24.20 20.38 -22.45
C TYR A 183 -25.13 19.22 -22.87
N GLY A 184 -25.82 18.59 -21.91
CA GLY A 184 -26.71 17.44 -22.15
C GLY A 184 -26.02 16.08 -22.13
N GLY A 185 -24.74 16.03 -21.74
CA GLY A 185 -23.97 14.80 -21.55
C GLY A 185 -24.08 14.22 -20.15
N ALA A 186 -23.20 13.25 -19.85
CA ALA A 186 -23.10 12.64 -18.52
C ALA A 186 -22.17 13.44 -17.59
N GLU A 187 -22.49 13.40 -16.30
CA GLU A 187 -21.59 13.81 -15.21
C GLU A 187 -20.42 12.82 -15.07
N ASP A 188 -19.28 13.30 -14.58
CA ASP A 188 -18.10 12.50 -14.19
C ASP A 188 -17.64 11.43 -15.21
N VAL A 189 -17.62 11.78 -16.50
CA VAL A 189 -17.07 10.92 -17.55
C VAL A 189 -15.59 10.67 -17.30
N ARG A 190 -15.28 9.41 -17.04
CA ARG A 190 -14.02 8.94 -16.47
C ARG A 190 -12.98 8.54 -17.53
N THR A 191 -11.78 9.08 -17.39
CA THR A 191 -10.55 8.59 -18.04
C THR A 191 -9.54 8.14 -16.99
N ALA A 192 -9.14 6.88 -17.03
CA ALA A 192 -8.14 6.34 -16.10
C ALA A 192 -6.72 6.75 -16.52
N LEU A 193 -5.84 7.03 -15.55
CA LEU A 193 -4.42 7.27 -15.77
C LEU A 193 -3.66 6.00 -15.40
N LEU A 194 -2.90 5.46 -16.36
CA LEU A 194 -2.23 4.17 -16.17
C LEU A 194 -0.74 4.23 -16.56
N PRO A 195 0.18 4.06 -15.59
CA PRO A 195 1.56 3.65 -15.85
C PRO A 195 1.69 2.12 -16.01
N ARG A 196 2.78 1.71 -16.67
CA ARG A 196 3.24 0.33 -16.84
C ARG A 196 4.74 0.28 -16.66
N HIS A 197 5.19 -0.70 -15.90
CA HIS A 197 6.60 -1.03 -15.76
C HIS A 197 6.99 -2.10 -16.79
N THR A 198 8.30 -2.27 -17.04
CA THR A 198 8.81 -3.34 -17.90
C THR A 198 8.40 -4.72 -17.40
N LYS A 199 7.92 -5.57 -18.31
CA LYS A 199 7.81 -7.02 -18.10
C LYS A 199 9.13 -7.69 -18.49
N LEU A 200 9.94 -8.06 -17.49
CA LEU A 200 11.12 -8.87 -17.75
C LEU A 200 10.71 -10.25 -18.28
N LYS A 201 11.14 -10.62 -19.49
CA LYS A 201 11.00 -11.99 -20.01
C LYS A 201 11.94 -12.90 -19.22
N THR A 202 11.42 -13.61 -18.23
CA THR A 202 12.16 -14.68 -17.54
C THR A 202 12.57 -15.73 -18.57
N ILE A 203 13.87 -15.99 -18.72
CA ILE A 203 14.36 -17.11 -19.53
C ILE A 203 14.14 -18.38 -18.71
N VAL A 204 12.94 -18.97 -18.84
CA VAL A 204 12.65 -20.32 -18.35
C VAL A 204 12.21 -21.15 -19.55
N SER A 205 12.94 -22.24 -19.78
CA SER A 205 12.64 -23.21 -20.82
C SER A 205 11.32 -23.91 -20.55
N ASP A 206 10.61 -24.19 -21.65
CA ASP A 206 9.29 -24.83 -21.71
C ASP A 206 9.09 -25.98 -20.72
N LYS A 207 8.24 -25.75 -19.72
CA LYS A 207 7.35 -26.76 -19.11
C LYS A 207 6.16 -26.06 -18.46
N ARG A 208 4.97 -26.38 -18.97
CA ARG A 208 3.69 -25.87 -18.44
C ARG A 208 3.56 -26.15 -16.95
N CYS A 209 3.35 -25.11 -16.17
CA CYS A 209 2.61 -25.17 -14.92
C CYS A 209 1.61 -24.02 -14.91
N GLU A 210 0.34 -24.32 -14.65
CA GLU A 210 -0.77 -23.40 -14.93
C GLU A 210 -0.88 -22.34 -13.82
N TYR A 211 -0.51 -21.10 -14.12
CA TYR A 211 -0.86 -19.94 -13.30
C TYR A 211 -2.36 -19.64 -13.42
N SER A 212 -3.19 -20.30 -12.59
CA SER A 212 -4.65 -20.07 -12.54
C SER A 212 -5.23 -19.87 -11.14
N HIS A 213 -4.40 -19.89 -10.07
CA HIS A 213 -4.89 -19.88 -8.69
C HIS A 213 -4.70 -18.58 -7.87
N TYR A 214 -4.13 -17.51 -8.45
CA TYR A 214 -3.95 -16.23 -7.75
C TYR A 214 -4.82 -15.06 -8.27
N THR A 215 -5.65 -15.29 -9.28
CA THR A 215 -6.57 -14.27 -9.87
C THR A 215 -7.86 -14.04 -9.07
N ASN A 216 -7.93 -14.48 -7.81
CA ASN A 216 -9.12 -14.30 -6.98
C ASN A 216 -8.82 -14.00 -5.51
N MET A 217 -7.95 -13.00 -5.27
CA MET A 217 -8.01 -12.23 -4.02
C MET A 217 -8.69 -10.89 -4.34
N GLY A 218 -9.93 -10.73 -3.86
CA GLY A 218 -10.53 -9.40 -3.78
C GLY A 218 -9.69 -8.49 -2.88
N LYS A 219 -9.81 -7.16 -3.04
CA LYS A 219 -9.13 -6.17 -2.20
C LYS A 219 -9.20 -6.59 -0.73
N ILE A 220 -8.07 -7.02 -0.16
CA ILE A 220 -8.01 -7.39 1.25
C ILE A 220 -8.01 -6.08 2.04
N GLU A 221 -9.20 -5.59 2.38
CA GLU A 221 -9.41 -4.54 3.38
C GLU A 221 -9.16 -5.09 4.81
N ALA A 222 -8.00 -5.72 5.00
CA ALA A 222 -7.41 -5.89 6.31
C ALA A 222 -6.63 -4.60 6.64
N PRO A 223 -6.54 -4.19 7.92
CA PRO A 223 -5.73 -3.05 8.30
C PRO A 223 -4.27 -3.31 7.93
N ILE A 224 -3.79 -2.62 6.90
CA ILE A 224 -2.36 -2.45 6.58
C ILE A 224 -1.68 -2.05 7.90
N GLY A 225 -0.63 -2.78 8.27
CA GLY A 225 -0.15 -2.82 9.65
C GLY A 225 0.33 -1.46 10.19
N CYS A 226 0.26 -1.31 11.51
CA CYS A 226 0.62 -0.07 12.17
C CYS A 226 2.09 0.30 11.90
N LEU A 227 2.35 1.60 11.66
CA LEU A 227 3.66 2.16 11.34
C LEU A 227 4.39 1.62 10.10
N ASN A 228 3.73 0.92 9.18
CA ASN A 228 4.41 0.17 8.11
C ASN A 228 5.27 -0.99 8.65
N ILE A 229 4.79 -1.74 9.64
CA ILE A 229 5.23 -3.12 9.84
C ILE A 229 4.03 -4.05 9.71
N PRO A 230 4.14 -5.22 9.05
CA PRO A 230 3.06 -6.18 9.01
C PRO A 230 2.94 -6.87 10.38
N LEU A 231 1.71 -7.21 10.79
CA LEU A 231 1.41 -7.58 12.19
C LEU A 231 0.69 -8.94 12.28
N PRO A 232 1.17 -9.85 13.14
CA PRO A 232 0.63 -11.19 13.29
C PRO A 232 -0.76 -11.21 13.94
N LEU A 233 -1.46 -12.34 13.82
CA LEU A 233 -2.78 -12.54 14.41
C LEU A 233 -2.77 -12.34 15.93
N CYS A 234 -1.70 -12.68 16.63
CA CYS A 234 -1.66 -12.59 18.10
C CYS A 234 -1.85 -11.15 18.62
N ILE A 235 -1.24 -10.13 18.01
CA ILE A 235 -1.42 -8.74 18.43
C ILE A 235 -2.71 -8.15 17.89
N ARG A 236 -3.10 -8.51 16.65
CA ARG A 236 -4.35 -8.06 16.02
C ARG A 236 -5.58 -8.52 16.80
N ARG A 237 -5.57 -9.74 17.35
CA ARG A 237 -6.66 -10.29 18.19
C ARG A 237 -6.86 -9.52 19.52
N LEU A 238 -5.85 -8.78 20.00
CA LEU A 238 -5.94 -7.97 21.23
C LEU A 238 -6.72 -6.66 21.05
N VAL A 239 -6.82 -6.14 19.82
CA VAL A 239 -7.54 -4.89 19.52
C VAL A 239 -9.02 -5.04 19.88
N LYS A 240 -9.56 -4.06 20.61
CA LYS A 240 -10.97 -3.92 20.99
C LYS A 240 -11.36 -2.45 20.86
N GLU A 241 -12.58 -2.19 20.39
CA GLU A 241 -13.09 -0.83 20.28
C GLU A 241 -13.36 -0.26 21.70
N PRO A 242 -12.81 0.91 22.05
CA PRO A 242 -13.14 1.58 23.30
C PRO A 242 -14.58 2.12 23.26
N PRO A 243 -15.24 2.29 24.42
CA PRO A 243 -16.56 2.92 24.48
C PRO A 243 -16.53 4.33 23.87
N VAL A 244 -17.65 4.81 23.31
CA VAL A 244 -17.76 6.19 22.78
C VAL A 244 -17.38 7.20 23.88
N PRO A 245 -16.52 8.19 23.60
CA PRO A 245 -16.03 9.11 24.62
C PRO A 245 -17.08 10.18 24.92
N VAL A 246 -16.95 10.85 26.07
CA VAL A 246 -17.90 11.88 26.50
C VAL A 246 -17.14 13.14 26.87
N SER A 247 -17.48 14.25 26.20
CA SER A 247 -16.90 15.57 26.47
C SER A 247 -17.23 16.04 27.89
N ARG A 248 -16.30 16.79 28.49
CA ARG A 248 -16.42 17.39 29.82
C ARG A 248 -16.00 18.86 29.76
N PRO A 249 -16.47 19.72 30.70
CA PRO A 249 -16.02 21.12 30.79
C PRO A 249 -14.48 21.27 30.85
N GLY A 250 -13.82 20.31 31.51
CA GLY A 250 -12.35 20.22 31.60
C GLY A 250 -11.62 20.07 30.26
N ASP A 251 -12.32 19.78 29.16
CA ASP A 251 -11.72 19.75 27.82
C ASP A 251 -11.41 21.17 27.31
N GLU A 252 -12.38 22.09 27.40
CA GLU A 252 -12.20 23.52 27.01
C GLU A 252 -11.37 24.30 28.04
N ASP A 253 -11.46 23.95 29.34
CA ASP A 253 -10.63 24.56 30.38
C ASP A 253 -9.13 24.43 30.04
N VAL A 254 -8.72 23.27 29.50
CA VAL A 254 -7.34 23.01 29.09
C VAL A 254 -6.90 23.91 27.94
N LEU A 255 -7.74 24.11 26.92
CA LEU A 255 -7.39 25.00 25.80
C LEU A 255 -7.14 26.44 26.29
N ASN A 256 -7.95 26.90 27.25
CA ASN A 256 -7.78 28.21 27.85
C ASN A 256 -6.53 28.32 28.75
N MET A 257 -6.07 27.22 29.36
CA MET A 257 -4.77 27.19 30.04
C MET A 257 -3.61 27.30 29.05
N ILE A 258 -3.67 26.57 27.93
CA ILE A 258 -2.64 26.58 26.88
C ILE A 258 -2.53 27.97 26.22
N ARG A 259 -3.66 28.58 25.86
CA ARG A 259 -3.70 29.96 25.30
C ARG A 259 -3.00 30.96 26.22
N LYS A 260 -3.43 31.04 27.49
CA LYS A 260 -2.85 31.95 28.49
C LYS A 260 -1.37 31.69 28.76
N PHE A 261 -0.94 30.43 28.73
CA PHE A 261 0.46 30.08 28.93
C PHE A 261 1.32 30.46 27.70
N GLY A 262 0.83 30.24 26.49
CA GLY A 262 1.48 30.72 25.27
C GLY A 262 1.58 32.25 25.22
N GLU A 263 0.49 32.94 25.52
CA GLU A 263 0.43 34.41 25.64
C GLU A 263 1.43 34.96 26.67
N LYS A 264 1.55 34.32 27.85
CA LYS A 264 2.51 34.70 28.90
C LYS A 264 3.97 34.70 28.40
N TYR A 265 4.31 33.83 27.46
CA TYR A 265 5.67 33.67 26.91
C TYR A 265 5.81 34.17 25.46
N ASP A 266 4.90 35.05 25.02
CA ASP A 266 4.91 35.68 23.68
C ASP A 266 5.05 34.64 22.54
N ARG A 267 4.38 33.49 22.69
CA ARG A 267 4.45 32.40 21.71
C ARG A 267 3.60 32.73 20.49
N HIS A 268 4.12 32.41 19.31
CA HIS A 268 3.44 32.70 18.05
C HIS A 268 2.07 31.99 17.99
N GLU A 269 1.04 32.69 17.52
CA GLU A 269 -0.36 32.20 17.49
C GLU A 269 -0.50 30.79 16.86
N ASN A 270 0.15 30.54 15.72
CA ASN A 270 0.25 29.21 15.12
C ASN A 270 0.75 28.11 16.07
N GLU A 271 1.77 28.35 16.90
CA GLU A 271 2.26 27.37 17.87
C GLU A 271 1.21 27.09 18.95
N ILE A 272 0.57 28.15 19.47
CA ILE A 272 -0.54 28.06 20.44
C ILE A 272 -1.71 27.27 19.83
N ARG A 273 -2.07 27.54 18.57
CA ARG A 273 -3.14 26.86 17.82
C ARG A 273 -2.88 25.35 17.71
N GLN A 274 -1.65 24.94 17.36
CA GLN A 274 -1.33 23.51 17.25
C GLN A 274 -1.25 22.83 18.63
N ALA A 275 -0.75 23.51 19.66
CA ALA A 275 -0.77 23.01 21.04
C ALA A 275 -2.20 22.81 21.56
N CYS A 276 -3.12 23.75 21.26
CA CYS A 276 -4.54 23.59 21.55
C CYS A 276 -5.14 22.40 20.80
N TYR A 277 -4.89 22.29 19.48
CA TYR A 277 -5.39 21.18 18.66
C TYR A 277 -4.96 19.79 19.20
N LEU A 278 -3.70 19.64 19.64
CA LEU A 278 -3.24 18.39 20.26
C LEU A 278 -3.97 18.09 21.58
N ALA A 279 -4.36 19.12 22.34
CA ALA A 279 -5.02 18.97 23.64
C ALA A 279 -6.56 18.86 23.58
N ASP A 280 -7.18 19.09 22.41
CA ASP A 280 -8.63 19.17 22.19
C ASP A 280 -9.36 17.81 22.30
N GLY A 281 -8.62 16.70 22.27
CA GLY A 281 -9.20 15.37 22.43
C GLY A 281 -9.87 15.12 23.79
N TYR A 282 -10.59 14.01 23.92
CA TYR A 282 -11.45 13.78 25.09
C TYR A 282 -10.71 13.58 26.42
N SER A 283 -11.41 13.90 27.51
CA SER A 283 -10.97 13.72 28.91
C SER A 283 -10.76 12.27 29.39
N ASP A 284 -11.09 11.24 28.61
CA ASP A 284 -11.02 9.84 29.07
C ASP A 284 -9.60 9.27 29.05
N ILE A 285 -8.78 9.65 28.06
CA ILE A 285 -7.38 9.23 27.90
C ILE A 285 -6.47 10.38 27.45
N VAL A 286 -5.28 10.47 28.06
CA VAL A 286 -4.25 11.46 27.74
C VAL A 286 -2.94 10.77 27.34
N VAL A 287 -2.26 11.25 26.31
CA VAL A 287 -0.87 10.89 25.97
C VAL A 287 0.05 12.03 26.37
N ILE A 288 1.14 11.75 27.09
CA ILE A 288 2.16 12.76 27.44
C ILE A 288 3.44 12.47 26.66
N LEU A 289 3.82 13.40 25.78
CA LEU A 289 5.08 13.45 25.04
C LEU A 289 6.08 14.38 25.75
N LYS A 290 7.33 14.42 25.27
CA LYS A 290 8.38 15.21 25.94
C LYS A 290 8.24 16.71 25.64
N GLN A 291 8.46 17.08 24.39
CA GLN A 291 8.52 18.48 23.96
C GLN A 291 8.25 18.58 22.45
N PRO A 292 7.81 19.76 21.96
CA PRO A 292 7.62 20.00 20.54
C PRO A 292 8.94 19.85 19.75
N ALA A 293 8.84 19.41 18.49
CA ALA A 293 10.02 19.23 17.64
C ALA A 293 10.59 20.57 17.15
N ARG A 294 11.92 20.71 17.18
CA ARG A 294 12.66 21.97 16.92
C ARG A 294 12.35 22.64 15.59
N ASN A 295 12.31 21.85 14.53
CA ASN A 295 12.20 22.34 13.14
C ASN A 295 10.82 22.05 12.55
N HIS A 296 9.79 21.99 13.40
CA HIS A 296 8.43 21.68 12.94
C HIS A 296 7.75 22.95 12.39
N ASP A 297 7.07 22.82 11.26
CA ASP A 297 6.27 23.91 10.71
C ASP A 297 4.90 23.99 11.40
N TYR A 298 4.70 25.03 12.20
CA TYR A 298 3.43 25.29 12.88
C TYR A 298 2.41 26.05 12.00
N SER A 299 2.85 26.63 10.88
CA SER A 299 2.03 27.51 10.03
C SER A 299 0.97 26.76 9.20
N VAL A 300 1.19 25.48 8.93
CA VAL A 300 0.27 24.62 8.16
C VAL A 300 -1.07 24.35 8.87
N ASP A 301 -2.00 23.74 8.15
CA ASP A 301 -3.20 23.15 8.74
C ASP A 301 -2.84 21.98 9.68
N SER A 302 -3.71 21.71 10.65
CA SER A 302 -3.42 20.77 11.74
C SER A 302 -3.29 19.30 11.29
N LYS A 303 -3.85 18.95 10.12
CA LYS A 303 -3.67 17.61 9.52
C LYS A 303 -2.27 17.45 8.94
N LYS A 304 -1.78 18.45 8.20
CA LYS A 304 -0.37 18.50 7.74
C LYS A 304 0.61 18.55 8.90
N PHE A 305 0.33 19.33 9.94
CA PHE A 305 1.12 19.38 11.17
C PHE A 305 1.32 17.99 11.79
N VAL A 306 0.26 17.19 11.94
CA VAL A 306 0.41 15.79 12.40
C VAL A 306 1.18 14.96 11.39
N ALA A 307 0.81 15.02 10.10
CA ALA A 307 1.35 14.14 9.07
C ALA A 307 2.86 14.33 8.81
N TYR A 308 3.34 15.58 8.87
CA TYR A 308 4.75 15.95 8.62
C TYR A 308 5.66 15.70 9.82
N CYS A 309 5.14 15.53 11.03
CA CYS A 309 5.92 15.09 12.18
C CYS A 309 5.93 13.55 12.28
N PRO A 310 7.07 12.86 12.11
CA PRO A 310 7.13 11.39 12.21
C PRO A 310 6.63 10.87 13.57
N THR A 311 6.87 11.62 14.65
CA THR A 311 6.42 11.28 16.01
C THR A 311 4.90 11.39 16.17
N LEU A 312 4.27 12.49 15.73
CA LEU A 312 2.82 12.70 15.88
C LEU A 312 2.03 11.78 14.93
N ASN A 313 2.50 11.63 13.69
CA ASN A 313 1.97 10.67 12.71
C ASN A 313 2.02 9.22 13.27
N ALA A 314 3.07 8.87 14.02
CA ALA A 314 3.13 7.58 14.69
C ALA A 314 2.15 7.46 15.88
N VAL A 315 2.01 8.51 16.70
CA VAL A 315 1.00 8.55 17.78
C VAL A 315 -0.41 8.35 17.23
N ASP A 316 -0.77 9.08 16.17
CA ASP A 316 -2.06 8.92 15.49
C ASP A 316 -2.27 7.50 14.96
N LYS A 317 -1.27 6.92 14.29
CA LYS A 317 -1.31 5.52 13.82
C LYS A 317 -1.46 4.50 14.95
N PHE A 318 -0.79 4.69 16.09
CA PHE A 318 -0.98 3.82 17.26
C PHE A 318 -2.40 3.91 17.82
N ILE A 319 -2.95 5.13 17.93
CA ILE A 319 -4.32 5.37 18.39
C ILE A 319 -5.31 4.69 17.43
N GLN A 320 -5.19 4.94 16.12
CA GLN A 320 -6.07 4.33 15.12
C GLN A 320 -5.99 2.80 15.14
N PHE A 321 -4.79 2.22 15.22
CA PHE A 321 -4.66 0.75 15.28
C PHE A 321 -5.22 0.16 16.56
N ALA A 322 -4.90 0.73 17.72
CA ALA A 322 -5.33 0.24 19.03
C ALA A 322 -6.86 0.32 19.25
N THR A 323 -7.56 1.13 18.46
CA THR A 323 -9.00 1.41 18.60
C THR A 323 -9.83 1.00 17.39
N ASN A 324 -9.27 0.23 16.45
CA ASN A 324 -9.93 -0.13 15.18
C ASN A 324 -10.46 1.10 14.40
N LYS A 325 -9.67 2.18 14.36
CA LYS A 325 -9.96 3.48 13.74
C LYS A 325 -11.14 4.27 14.36
N THR A 326 -11.66 3.85 15.50
CA THR A 326 -12.69 4.61 16.26
C THR A 326 -12.15 5.79 17.07
N ARG A 327 -10.81 5.97 17.08
CA ARG A 327 -10.09 7.15 17.57
C ARG A 327 -8.96 7.53 16.62
N SER A 328 -8.52 8.77 16.75
CA SER A 328 -7.37 9.38 16.09
C SER A 328 -6.73 10.40 17.05
N ILE A 329 -5.61 11.01 16.67
CA ILE A 329 -5.03 12.11 17.44
C ILE A 329 -5.96 13.34 17.52
N GLU A 330 -6.92 13.49 16.60
CA GLU A 330 -7.94 14.56 16.63
C GLU A 330 -8.93 14.44 17.81
N ASN A 331 -9.03 13.26 18.44
CA ASN A 331 -9.97 13.02 19.54
C ASN A 331 -9.34 12.37 20.78
N VAL A 332 -8.02 12.35 20.87
CA VAL A 332 -7.25 11.88 22.03
C VAL A 332 -6.31 12.99 22.47
N SER A 333 -6.40 13.43 23.73
CA SER A 333 -5.57 14.51 24.24
C SER A 333 -4.09 14.13 24.23
N VAL A 334 -3.25 14.92 23.55
CA VAL A 334 -1.79 14.82 23.56
C VAL A 334 -1.21 16.07 24.19
N PHE A 335 -0.44 15.90 25.27
CA PHE A 335 0.21 16.97 26.01
C PHE A 335 1.73 16.86 25.86
N ASP A 336 2.43 17.99 25.73
CA ASP A 336 3.89 18.03 25.87
C ASP A 336 4.28 18.34 27.31
N SER A 337 5.19 17.55 27.89
CA SER A 337 5.71 17.78 29.25
C SER A 337 6.45 19.12 29.39
N LEU A 338 7.01 19.61 28.27
CA LEU A 338 7.73 20.87 28.11
C LEU A 338 7.11 21.70 26.96
N SER A 339 5.83 22.05 27.12
CA SER A 339 5.08 22.87 26.17
C SER A 339 5.82 24.17 25.80
N PHE A 340 5.82 24.51 24.50
CA PHE A 340 6.51 25.69 23.92
C PHE A 340 8.03 25.75 24.14
N ARG A 341 8.69 24.61 24.41
CA ARG A 341 10.14 24.52 24.60
C ARG A 341 10.83 23.57 23.59
N PRO A 342 11.01 24.00 22.32
CA PRO A 342 11.82 23.26 21.35
C PRO A 342 13.33 23.26 21.72
N ASN A 343 13.81 24.37 22.28
CA ASN A 343 15.21 24.61 22.67
C ASN A 343 15.29 25.15 24.10
N ASP A 344 16.47 25.10 24.70
CA ASP A 344 16.78 25.71 26.01
C ASP A 344 17.26 27.17 25.84
N ASP A 345 16.51 27.96 25.08
CA ASP A 345 16.86 29.34 24.71
C ASP A 345 16.17 30.38 25.61
N ASN A 346 16.80 31.56 25.76
CA ASN A 346 16.22 32.70 26.48
C ASN A 346 14.88 33.13 25.86
N GLY A 347 13.78 32.91 26.59
CA GLY A 347 12.41 33.23 26.15
C GLY A 347 11.46 32.02 26.11
N THR A 348 11.98 30.80 26.23
CA THR A 348 11.11 29.61 26.45
C THR A 348 10.66 29.48 27.91
N PRO A 349 9.55 28.76 28.19
CA PRO A 349 9.07 28.58 29.56
C PRO A 349 10.01 27.71 30.43
N PRO A 350 10.20 28.04 31.73
CA PRO A 350 10.93 27.19 32.68
C PRO A 350 10.29 25.81 32.85
N ASP A 351 11.10 24.78 33.16
CA ASP A 351 10.61 23.39 33.29
C ASP A 351 9.53 23.26 34.36
N ASP A 352 9.72 23.89 35.52
CA ASP A 352 8.74 23.85 36.62
C ASP A 352 7.39 24.49 36.26
N GLU A 353 7.39 25.51 35.39
CA GLU A 353 6.18 26.14 34.87
C GLU A 353 5.46 25.25 33.84
N CYS A 354 6.21 24.57 32.97
CA CYS A 354 5.68 23.53 32.07
C CYS A 354 5.06 22.37 32.86
N TYR A 355 5.75 21.86 33.89
CA TYR A 355 5.23 20.78 34.73
C TYR A 355 3.97 21.21 35.49
N LEU A 356 3.92 22.46 35.99
CA LEU A 356 2.71 23.01 36.62
C LEU A 356 1.54 23.16 35.64
N LEU A 357 1.79 23.56 34.38
CA LEU A 357 0.76 23.58 33.32
C LEU A 357 0.18 22.18 33.11
N VAL A 358 1.02 21.16 32.92
CA VAL A 358 0.59 19.77 32.70
C VAL A 358 -0.17 19.21 33.91
N GLU A 359 0.24 19.56 35.14
CA GLU A 359 -0.48 19.17 36.36
C GLU A 359 -1.90 19.73 36.36
N ASN A 360 -2.06 21.02 36.07
CA ASN A 360 -3.36 21.67 36.01
C ASN A 360 -4.23 21.09 34.89
N MET A 361 -3.65 20.80 33.72
CA MET A 361 -4.36 20.19 32.60
C MET A 361 -4.84 18.77 32.91
N LEU A 362 -4.03 17.95 33.59
CA LEU A 362 -4.43 16.63 34.07
C LEU A 362 -5.55 16.71 35.14
N LYS A 363 -5.48 17.69 36.05
CA LYS A 363 -6.51 17.93 37.08
C LYS A 363 -7.84 18.46 36.52
N ALA A 364 -7.80 19.14 35.36
CA ALA A 364 -8.97 19.56 34.61
C ALA A 364 -9.66 18.38 33.89
N LYS A 365 -8.95 17.64 33.03
CA LYS A 365 -9.52 16.50 32.29
C LYS A 365 -9.91 15.30 33.17
N ARG A 366 -9.13 15.05 34.24
CA ARG A 366 -9.32 13.92 35.17
C ARG A 366 -9.36 12.57 34.43
N PRO A 367 -8.28 12.21 33.69
CA PRO A 367 -8.26 11.04 32.84
C PRO A 367 -8.41 9.73 33.61
N LYS A 368 -9.00 8.73 32.94
CA LYS A 368 -9.02 7.34 33.41
C LYS A 368 -7.67 6.66 33.12
N VAL A 369 -7.06 7.01 31.99
CA VAL A 369 -5.80 6.43 31.51
C VAL A 369 -4.84 7.55 31.05
N VAL A 370 -3.56 7.42 31.39
CA VAL A 370 -2.50 8.31 30.89
C VAL A 370 -1.37 7.46 30.30
N ILE A 371 -1.05 7.69 29.01
CA ILE A 371 0.09 7.07 28.33
C ILE A 371 1.30 7.98 28.49
N CYS A 372 2.23 7.57 29.35
CA CYS A 372 3.41 8.36 29.68
C CYS A 372 4.56 7.98 28.73
N SER A 373 4.71 8.77 27.67
CA SER A 373 5.64 8.53 26.57
C SER A 373 6.82 9.52 26.60
N TRP A 374 7.23 9.95 27.78
CA TRP A 374 8.34 10.90 27.97
C TRP A 374 9.23 10.46 29.14
N LYS A 375 10.43 11.02 29.21
CA LYS A 375 11.33 10.88 30.35
C LYS A 375 12.00 12.22 30.61
N ASP A 376 12.31 12.46 31.87
CA ASP A 376 13.23 13.50 32.28
C ASP A 376 14.66 12.95 32.16
N ASP A 377 15.47 13.67 31.39
CA ASP A 377 16.84 13.29 31.02
C ASP A 377 17.90 14.17 31.68
N ASN A 378 17.54 15.42 32.02
CA ASN A 378 18.52 16.49 32.24
C ASN A 378 18.26 17.31 33.53
N ALA A 379 17.03 17.35 34.05
CA ALA A 379 16.67 18.23 35.16
C ALA A 379 15.57 17.61 36.03
N THR A 380 15.99 16.87 37.06
CA THR A 380 15.14 16.08 37.98
C THR A 380 13.81 16.76 38.26
N CYS A 381 12.74 16.31 37.61
CA CYS A 381 11.43 16.95 37.62
C CYS A 381 10.98 17.30 39.04
N ASN A 382 11.03 18.59 39.41
CA ASN A 382 10.82 19.00 40.80
C ASN A 382 9.37 18.79 41.25
N ASN A 383 8.43 18.80 40.30
CA ASN A 383 7.01 18.60 40.56
C ASN A 383 6.68 17.14 40.94
N ASP A 384 6.38 16.90 42.22
CA ASP A 384 6.07 15.56 42.77
C ASP A 384 4.80 14.92 42.20
N PHE A 385 3.83 15.70 41.73
CA PHE A 385 2.66 15.17 41.03
C PHE A 385 3.07 14.61 39.67
N ILE A 386 3.84 15.38 38.88
CA ILE A 386 4.28 15.01 37.53
C ILE A 386 5.32 13.88 37.52
N LYS A 387 6.17 13.75 38.55
CA LYS A 387 7.04 12.56 38.74
C LYS A 387 6.26 11.23 38.63
N ARG A 388 5.00 11.20 39.06
CA ARG A 388 4.12 10.01 39.00
C ARG A 388 3.80 9.62 37.55
N PHE A 389 3.79 10.58 36.64
CA PHE A 389 3.47 10.45 35.21
C PHE A 389 4.71 10.42 34.30
N LEU A 390 5.91 10.16 34.82
CA LEU A 390 7.08 9.83 33.99
C LEU A 390 6.84 8.52 33.20
N GLY A 391 7.45 8.39 32.03
CA GLY A 391 7.44 7.14 31.26
C GLY A 391 8.22 6.01 31.94
N GLY A 392 8.07 4.81 31.40
CA GLY A 392 8.77 3.62 31.86
C GLY A 392 10.19 3.49 31.30
N GLY A 393 10.40 4.03 30.10
CA GLY A 393 11.55 3.63 29.28
C GLY A 393 11.55 2.12 29.10
N PHE A 394 12.68 1.50 29.42
CA PHE A 394 12.87 0.05 29.37
C PHE A 394 13.32 -0.52 30.72
N LYS A 395 13.06 0.21 31.82
CA LYS A 395 13.38 -0.25 33.19
C LYS A 395 12.55 -1.49 33.55
N GLU A 396 13.01 -2.27 34.52
CA GLU A 396 12.22 -3.36 35.10
C GLU A 396 11.17 -2.79 36.06
N GLN A 397 9.99 -2.51 35.52
CA GLN A 397 8.83 -2.05 36.26
C GLN A 397 7.53 -2.47 35.56
N PRO A 398 6.40 -2.58 36.26
CA PRO A 398 5.12 -2.89 35.63
C PRO A 398 4.74 -1.83 34.58
N LEU A 399 4.30 -2.27 33.40
CA LEU A 399 3.81 -1.38 32.34
C LEU A 399 2.59 -0.58 32.82
N LEU A 400 1.63 -1.25 33.46
CA LEU A 400 0.40 -0.65 33.97
C LEU A 400 0.51 -0.43 35.48
N VAL A 401 0.41 0.82 35.91
CA VAL A 401 0.40 1.19 37.33
C VAL A 401 -0.90 1.91 37.66
N ARG A 402 -1.66 1.41 38.64
CA ARG A 402 -2.84 2.12 39.16
C ARG A 402 -2.43 3.04 40.29
N VAL A 403 -2.80 4.30 40.18
CA VAL A 403 -2.38 5.36 41.10
C VAL A 403 -3.61 6.05 41.67
N PRO A 404 -3.73 6.22 43.01
CA PRO A 404 -4.78 7.04 43.60
C PRO A 404 -4.67 8.47 43.07
N ALA A 405 -5.68 8.90 42.31
CA ALA A 405 -5.73 10.25 41.79
C ALA A 405 -6.28 11.22 42.84
N GLU A 406 -6.08 12.52 42.63
CA GLU A 406 -6.72 13.57 43.44
C GLU A 406 -8.21 13.72 43.11
N TRP A 407 -8.69 13.09 42.04
CA TRP A 407 -10.10 12.92 41.72
C TRP A 407 -10.62 11.53 42.15
N LYS A 408 -11.95 11.41 42.27
CA LYS A 408 -12.66 10.26 42.90
C LYS A 408 -12.34 8.85 42.36
N ALA A 409 -11.65 8.70 41.23
CA ALA A 409 -11.34 7.41 40.63
C ALA A 409 -9.82 7.29 40.40
N PRO A 410 -9.21 6.12 40.66
CA PRO A 410 -7.78 5.93 40.41
C PRO A 410 -7.46 6.04 38.92
N VAL A 411 -6.34 6.68 38.60
CA VAL A 411 -5.81 6.80 37.24
C VAL A 411 -4.94 5.60 36.91
N VAL A 412 -5.05 5.10 35.67
CA VAL A 412 -4.13 4.09 35.14
C VAL A 412 -3.01 4.79 34.39
N ILE A 413 -1.77 4.51 34.79
CA ILE A 413 -0.57 5.04 34.15
C ILE A 413 0.05 3.93 33.31
N VAL A 414 0.20 4.17 32.01
CA VAL A 414 0.93 3.29 31.09
C VAL A 414 2.35 3.83 30.97
N ARG A 415 3.31 3.13 31.56
CA ARG A 415 4.75 3.47 31.63
C ARG A 415 5.42 3.19 30.28
N SER A 416 5.08 3.98 29.27
CA SER A 416 5.58 3.85 27.90
C SER A 416 6.98 4.48 27.71
N PHE A 417 7.45 4.53 26.47
CA PHE A 417 8.63 5.28 26.02
C PHE A 417 8.27 6.18 24.83
N HIS A 418 9.16 7.11 24.49
CA HIS A 418 8.87 8.13 23.49
C HIS A 418 8.82 7.55 22.05
N PRO A 419 7.76 7.78 21.25
CA PRO A 419 7.62 7.21 19.90
C PRO A 419 8.81 7.43 18.97
N SER A 420 9.51 8.57 19.09
CA SER A 420 10.75 8.85 18.35
C SER A 420 11.81 7.73 18.47
N ALA A 421 11.84 6.98 19.59
CA ALA A 421 12.71 5.81 19.75
C ALA A 421 12.47 4.77 18.63
N ALA A 422 11.21 4.38 18.40
CA ALA A 422 10.85 3.40 17.38
C ALA A 422 10.93 3.97 15.95
N ILE A 423 10.60 5.26 15.75
CA ILE A 423 10.43 5.84 14.42
C ILE A 423 11.72 6.44 13.85
N ASN A 424 12.49 7.15 14.69
CA ASN A 424 13.62 7.96 14.25
C ASN A 424 14.98 7.36 14.65
N TYR A 425 15.06 6.68 15.81
CA TYR A 425 16.34 6.18 16.34
C TYR A 425 16.57 4.67 16.17
N ARG A 426 15.50 3.87 16.09
CA ARG A 426 15.55 2.39 15.98
C ARG A 426 14.58 1.86 14.91
N LYS A 427 14.38 2.63 13.83
CA LYS A 427 13.45 2.36 12.72
C LYS A 427 13.50 0.91 12.18
N TYR A 428 14.69 0.32 12.09
CA TYR A 428 14.91 -1.03 11.53
C TYR A 428 14.74 -2.18 12.53
N ASN A 429 14.49 -1.89 13.82
CA ASN A 429 14.25 -2.91 14.85
C ASN A 429 12.75 -2.94 15.22
N PRO A 430 11.92 -3.83 14.60
CA PRO A 430 10.46 -3.81 14.75
C PRO A 430 9.95 -4.07 16.16
N ASP A 431 10.78 -4.61 17.06
CA ASP A 431 10.42 -4.85 18.46
C ASP A 431 9.95 -3.55 19.15
N TYR A 432 10.57 -2.42 18.84
CA TYR A 432 10.19 -1.11 19.39
C TYR A 432 8.80 -0.65 18.93
N GLN A 433 8.48 -0.84 17.65
CA GLN A 433 7.15 -0.56 17.09
C GLN A 433 6.10 -1.47 17.74
N VAL A 434 6.40 -2.77 17.87
CA VAL A 434 5.49 -3.76 18.48
C VAL A 434 5.19 -3.44 19.94
N LEU A 435 6.19 -3.07 20.74
CA LEU A 435 5.97 -2.66 22.13
C LEU A 435 5.06 -1.43 22.21
N LEU A 436 5.28 -0.39 21.40
CA LEU A 436 4.41 0.79 21.41
C LEU A 436 2.98 0.47 20.95
N ILE A 437 2.81 -0.36 19.92
CA ILE A 437 1.48 -0.85 19.49
C ILE A 437 0.78 -1.52 20.68
N TYR A 438 1.47 -2.41 21.40
CA TYR A 438 0.91 -3.06 22.58
C TYR A 438 0.61 -2.06 23.72
N HIS A 439 1.49 -1.08 23.99
CA HIS A 439 1.26 -0.07 25.03
C HIS A 439 -0.03 0.72 24.78
N PHE A 440 -0.30 1.12 23.53
CA PHE A 440 -1.55 1.79 23.18
C PHE A 440 -2.77 0.85 23.25
N ILE A 441 -2.66 -0.40 22.78
CA ILE A 441 -3.72 -1.41 22.94
C ILE A 441 -4.08 -1.61 24.43
N ALA A 442 -3.07 -1.79 25.29
CA ALA A 442 -3.25 -1.95 26.73
C ALA A 442 -3.93 -0.70 27.35
N ALA A 443 -3.52 0.50 26.93
CA ALA A 443 -4.12 1.76 27.38
C ALA A 443 -5.62 1.86 27.02
N PHE A 444 -5.99 1.61 25.77
CA PHE A 444 -7.39 1.66 25.34
C PHE A 444 -8.24 0.52 25.93
N SER A 445 -7.65 -0.66 26.20
CA SER A 445 -8.33 -1.76 26.89
C SER A 445 -8.83 -1.38 28.29
N GLU A 446 -8.14 -0.46 28.98
CA GLU A 446 -8.56 0.03 30.30
C GLU A 446 -9.75 0.98 30.25
N LEU A 447 -10.11 1.53 29.08
CA LEU A 447 -11.37 2.26 28.91
C LEU A 447 -12.56 1.30 28.90
N GLY A 448 -12.43 0.16 28.20
CA GLY A 448 -13.46 -0.88 28.04
C GLY A 448 -13.09 -2.22 28.67
N GLN A 449 -12.93 -3.26 27.84
CA GLN A 449 -12.57 -4.61 28.27
C GLN A 449 -11.06 -4.75 28.43
N ARG A 450 -10.61 -4.95 29.68
CA ARG A 450 -9.21 -5.23 29.99
C ARG A 450 -8.75 -6.54 29.32
N ILE A 451 -7.52 -6.52 28.82
CA ILE A 451 -6.83 -7.71 28.29
C ILE A 451 -5.83 -8.27 29.31
N GLN A 452 -5.50 -9.54 29.16
CA GLN A 452 -4.35 -10.15 29.84
C GLN A 452 -3.07 -9.84 29.06
N GLU A 453 -1.97 -9.59 29.77
CA GLU A 453 -0.66 -9.40 29.15
C GLU A 453 -0.19 -10.69 28.44
N PRO A 454 0.19 -10.62 27.15
CA PRO A 454 0.59 -11.80 26.39
C PRO A 454 2.03 -12.21 26.71
N LEU A 455 2.28 -13.52 26.80
CA LEU A 455 3.59 -14.08 27.17
C LEU A 455 4.74 -13.62 26.27
N TRP A 456 4.49 -13.48 24.96
CA TRP A 456 5.49 -13.04 23.97
C TRP A 456 6.03 -11.63 24.25
N LEU A 457 5.33 -10.79 25.04
CA LEU A 457 5.79 -9.44 25.35
C LEU A 457 7.10 -9.43 26.14
N ALA A 458 7.31 -10.43 27.00
CA ALA A 458 8.51 -10.54 27.82
C ALA A 458 9.77 -10.68 26.96
N ASP A 459 9.71 -11.47 25.89
CA ASP A 459 10.82 -11.69 24.96
C ASP A 459 11.16 -10.41 24.19
N ILE A 460 10.15 -9.73 23.62
CA ILE A 460 10.33 -8.47 22.89
C ILE A 460 10.92 -7.38 23.80
N ASN A 461 10.39 -7.24 25.03
CA ASN A 461 10.91 -6.29 26.01
C ASN A 461 12.37 -6.60 26.41
N THR A 462 12.71 -7.89 26.53
CA THR A 462 14.08 -8.34 26.80
C THR A 462 15.03 -7.99 25.66
N ARG A 463 14.60 -8.15 24.39
CA ARG A 463 15.40 -7.74 23.22
C ARG A 463 15.63 -6.23 23.15
N CYS A 464 14.60 -5.41 23.33
CA CYS A 464 14.79 -3.95 23.38
C CYS A 464 15.69 -3.50 24.54
N ARG A 465 15.62 -4.15 25.71
CA ARG A 465 16.56 -3.88 26.83
C ARG A 465 18.00 -4.23 26.47
N ALA A 466 18.22 -5.33 25.77
CA ALA A 466 19.55 -5.74 25.31
C ALA A 466 20.12 -4.76 24.26
N ASP A 467 19.31 -4.34 23.29
CA ASP A 467 19.63 -3.32 22.27
C ASP A 467 20.09 -2.00 22.90
N ILE A 468 19.34 -1.49 23.88
CA ILE A 468 19.71 -0.27 24.62
C ILE A 468 20.99 -0.43 25.44
N LYS A 469 21.20 -1.62 26.02
CA LYS A 469 22.41 -1.91 26.80
C LYS A 469 23.65 -2.04 25.92
N ALA A 470 23.51 -2.51 24.67
CA ALA A 470 24.59 -2.48 23.69
C ALA A 470 24.96 -1.03 23.34
N GLY A 471 23.96 -0.14 23.22
CA GLY A 471 24.18 1.29 22.97
C GLY A 471 24.69 1.59 21.56
N GLU A 472 24.69 0.60 20.67
CA GLU A 472 25.10 0.73 19.28
C GLU A 472 23.98 1.39 18.47
N ASP A 473 24.33 2.40 17.68
CA ASP A 473 23.41 2.96 16.69
C ASP A 473 23.48 2.16 15.39
N ASP A 474 22.32 1.89 14.80
CA ASP A 474 22.23 1.15 13.55
C ASP A 474 22.90 1.94 12.42
N PRO A 475 23.90 1.38 11.71
CA PRO A 475 24.53 2.01 10.54
C PRO A 475 23.56 2.55 9.48
N LEU A 476 22.38 1.94 9.31
CA LEU A 476 21.35 2.40 8.37
C LEU A 476 20.58 3.65 8.85
N THR A 477 20.67 4.00 10.14
CA THR A 477 20.06 5.22 10.70
C THR A 477 20.99 6.43 10.70
N LYS A 478 22.30 6.21 10.56
CA LYS A 478 23.32 7.26 10.72
C LYS A 478 23.72 7.85 9.37
N TRP A 479 23.24 9.06 9.08
CA TRP A 479 23.54 9.78 7.84
C TRP A 479 25.04 9.86 7.57
N GLY A 480 25.46 9.43 6.37
CA GLY A 480 26.86 9.46 5.94
C GLY A 480 27.81 8.45 6.60
N SER A 481 27.33 7.50 7.43
CA SER A 481 28.22 6.47 8.01
C SER A 481 28.52 5.30 7.08
N LEU A 482 27.75 5.14 6.01
CA LEU A 482 27.92 4.09 5.00
C LEU A 482 28.18 4.75 3.64
N SER A 483 29.17 4.23 2.90
CA SER A 483 29.40 4.62 1.50
C SER A 483 28.31 4.10 0.56
N ASP A 484 27.66 2.99 0.95
CA ASP A 484 26.57 2.34 0.23
C ASP A 484 25.56 1.76 1.24
N PRO A 485 24.46 2.47 1.55
CA PRO A 485 23.40 1.97 2.41
C PRO A 485 22.61 0.80 1.79
N TYR A 486 22.52 0.71 0.46
CA TYR A 486 21.83 -0.38 -0.22
C TYR A 486 22.57 -1.70 -0.01
N GLU A 487 23.90 -1.69 -0.06
CA GLU A 487 24.72 -2.88 0.17
C GLU A 487 24.57 -3.46 1.59
N GLU A 488 24.43 -2.60 2.60
CA GLU A 488 24.18 -3.03 3.98
C GLU A 488 22.75 -3.58 4.13
N ALA A 489 21.75 -2.91 3.56
CA ALA A 489 20.37 -3.41 3.53
C ALA A 489 20.26 -4.75 2.79
N TYR A 490 20.97 -4.91 1.68
CA TYR A 490 21.08 -6.15 0.90
C TYR A 490 21.66 -7.30 1.73
N LYS A 491 22.79 -7.08 2.41
CA LYS A 491 23.42 -8.10 3.28
C LYS A 491 22.47 -8.57 4.37
N ARG A 492 21.78 -7.64 5.03
CA ARG A 492 20.79 -7.97 6.07
C ARG A 492 19.58 -8.72 5.51
N ALA A 493 18.97 -8.23 4.43
CA ALA A 493 17.81 -8.85 3.82
C ALA A 493 18.12 -10.27 3.28
N SER A 494 19.25 -10.43 2.59
CA SER A 494 19.77 -11.72 2.12
C SER A 494 20.07 -12.66 3.30
N GLY A 495 20.65 -12.14 4.39
CA GLY A 495 20.91 -12.88 5.62
C GLY A 495 19.64 -13.40 6.29
N ILE A 496 18.63 -12.54 6.45
CA ILE A 496 17.31 -12.90 7.01
C ILE A 496 16.64 -13.98 6.14
N LEU A 497 16.63 -13.80 4.82
CA LEU A 497 16.09 -14.78 3.88
C LEU A 497 16.80 -16.13 3.98
N LYS A 498 18.13 -16.13 4.04
CA LYS A 498 18.96 -17.35 4.21
C LYS A 498 18.70 -18.04 5.56
N GLN A 499 18.53 -17.26 6.64
CA GLN A 499 18.18 -17.77 7.96
C GLN A 499 16.79 -18.41 7.99
N ILE A 500 15.80 -17.78 7.35
CA ILE A 500 14.42 -18.30 7.29
C ILE A 500 14.36 -19.59 6.47
N LEU A 501 14.96 -19.59 5.28
CA LEU A 501 14.92 -20.72 4.33
C LEU A 501 15.79 -21.91 4.76
N GLY A 502 16.84 -21.66 5.55
CA GLY A 502 17.83 -22.66 5.90
C GLY A 502 18.72 -23.10 4.71
N PRO A 503 19.78 -23.88 4.98
CA PRO A 503 20.89 -24.11 4.06
C PRO A 503 20.57 -24.92 2.79
N VAL A 504 19.37 -25.51 2.71
CA VAL A 504 18.91 -26.26 1.53
C VAL A 504 18.15 -25.33 0.58
N LEU A 505 17.12 -24.66 1.07
CA LEU A 505 16.29 -23.76 0.24
C LEU A 505 17.00 -22.44 -0.08
N SER A 506 18.06 -22.07 0.64
CA SER A 506 18.81 -20.83 0.40
C SER A 506 19.98 -20.95 -0.61
N GLN A 507 20.12 -22.07 -1.33
CA GLN A 507 21.27 -22.29 -2.22
C GLN A 507 21.20 -21.46 -3.51
N THR A 508 22.21 -20.64 -3.77
CA THR A 508 22.27 -19.64 -4.86
C THR A 508 23.48 -19.86 -5.78
N ILE A 509 23.86 -21.13 -6.00
CA ILE A 509 25.02 -21.52 -6.81
C ILE A 509 24.90 -20.97 -8.24
N GLY A 510 25.92 -20.24 -8.70
CA GLY A 510 26.01 -19.74 -10.07
C GLY A 510 25.26 -18.42 -10.34
N ILE A 511 24.78 -17.72 -9.31
CA ILE A 511 24.14 -16.42 -9.45
C ILE A 511 25.13 -15.30 -9.15
N GLU A 512 25.46 -14.48 -10.16
CA GLU A 512 26.37 -13.34 -10.03
C GLU A 512 25.65 -12.00 -9.75
N LEU A 513 24.35 -11.92 -10.06
CA LEU A 513 23.55 -10.70 -9.90
C LEU A 513 22.77 -10.70 -8.56
N LYS A 514 23.07 -9.71 -7.71
CA LYS A 514 22.46 -9.52 -6.38
C LYS A 514 20.93 -9.45 -6.45
N ASP A 515 20.38 -8.62 -7.33
CA ASP A 515 18.93 -8.44 -7.49
C ASP A 515 18.21 -9.74 -7.86
N TYR A 516 18.88 -10.63 -8.61
CA TYR A 516 18.36 -11.94 -8.98
C TYR A 516 18.52 -12.96 -7.85
N GLU A 517 19.62 -12.90 -7.07
CA GLU A 517 19.79 -13.73 -5.87
C GLU A 517 18.67 -13.45 -4.86
N ILE A 518 18.45 -12.18 -4.49
CA ILE A 518 17.47 -11.82 -3.46
C ILE A 518 16.03 -12.04 -3.95
N TYR A 519 15.75 -11.80 -5.23
CA TYR A 519 14.49 -12.18 -5.86
C TYR A 519 14.19 -13.68 -5.73
N LEU A 520 15.15 -14.55 -6.07
CA LEU A 520 14.97 -15.99 -5.97
C LEU A 520 14.78 -16.47 -4.54
N LEU A 521 15.51 -15.89 -3.58
CA LEU A 521 15.31 -16.15 -2.16
C LEU A 521 13.90 -15.73 -1.71
N LEU A 522 13.41 -14.56 -2.14
CA LEU A 522 12.07 -14.07 -1.79
C LEU A 522 10.96 -14.92 -2.42
N ARG A 523 11.12 -15.38 -3.66
CA ARG A 523 10.20 -16.35 -4.30
C ARG A 523 10.14 -17.66 -3.51
N ARG A 524 11.29 -18.25 -3.18
CA ARG A 524 11.35 -19.49 -2.37
C ARG A 524 10.78 -19.31 -0.97
N LEU A 525 10.85 -18.11 -0.39
CA LEU A 525 10.18 -17.79 0.87
C LEU A 525 8.66 -17.89 0.70
N GLY A 526 8.10 -17.34 -0.38
CA GLY A 526 6.67 -17.44 -0.66
C GLY A 526 6.18 -18.85 -0.99
N ASP A 527 7.03 -19.70 -1.56
CA ASP A 527 6.74 -21.13 -1.78
C ASP A 527 6.92 -22.00 -0.51
N SER A 528 7.28 -21.41 0.65
CA SER A 528 7.60 -22.15 1.89
C SER A 528 6.46 -22.19 2.90
N GLU A 529 6.38 -23.27 3.70
CA GLU A 529 5.41 -23.40 4.81
C GLU A 529 5.81 -22.61 6.08
N TYR A 530 6.43 -21.44 5.94
CA TYR A 530 7.04 -20.72 7.07
C TYR A 530 6.00 -20.25 8.11
N LYS A 531 6.07 -20.84 9.31
CA LYS A 531 5.19 -20.53 10.47
C LYS A 531 5.97 -20.24 11.75
N ASN A 532 7.17 -19.70 11.62
CA ASN A 532 8.11 -19.46 12.73
C ASN A 532 8.03 -18.04 13.32
N GLY A 533 6.98 -17.29 13.00
CA GLY A 533 6.70 -15.98 13.62
C GLY A 533 7.02 -14.79 12.71
N SER A 534 6.45 -13.63 13.00
CA SER A 534 6.55 -12.45 12.15
C SER A 534 7.80 -11.59 12.33
N THR A 535 8.61 -11.73 13.39
CA THR A 535 9.72 -10.79 13.70
C THR A 535 10.71 -10.64 12.55
N GLU A 536 11.19 -11.76 11.98
CA GLU A 536 12.13 -11.73 10.86
C GLU A 536 11.48 -11.23 9.56
N ILE A 537 10.21 -11.57 9.32
CA ILE A 537 9.44 -11.04 8.19
C ILE A 537 9.28 -9.51 8.33
N SER A 538 9.03 -8.99 9.53
CA SER A 538 8.91 -7.56 9.79
C SER A 538 10.24 -6.82 9.58
N LYS A 539 11.38 -7.39 10.00
CA LYS A 539 12.71 -6.83 9.70
C LYS A 539 12.95 -6.77 8.19
N LEU A 540 12.68 -7.88 7.49
CA LEU A 540 12.82 -7.97 6.04
C LEU A 540 11.89 -6.98 5.32
N TYR A 541 10.65 -6.80 5.77
CA TYR A 541 9.70 -5.82 5.24
C TYR A 541 10.21 -4.38 5.34
N ILE A 542 10.77 -3.98 6.49
CA ILE A 542 11.28 -2.61 6.66
C ILE A 542 12.45 -2.35 5.69
N LEU A 543 13.38 -3.31 5.58
CA LEU A 543 14.51 -3.22 4.65
C LEU A 543 14.04 -3.18 3.20
N TRP A 544 13.11 -4.07 2.83
CA TRP A 544 12.52 -4.15 1.49
C TRP A 544 11.86 -2.82 1.11
N LYS A 545 10.97 -2.31 1.97
CA LYS A 545 10.25 -1.05 1.77
C LYS A 545 11.15 0.17 1.60
N GLU A 546 12.24 0.25 2.36
CA GLU A 546 13.10 1.44 2.35
C GLU A 546 14.12 1.43 1.19
N TYR A 547 14.70 0.26 0.89
CA TYR A 547 15.88 0.17 0.01
C TYR A 547 15.65 -0.51 -1.33
N PHE A 548 14.53 -1.22 -1.53
CA PHE A 548 14.30 -2.01 -2.75
C PHE A 548 13.26 -1.39 -3.68
N GLY A 549 12.93 -0.09 -3.54
CA GLY A 549 11.95 0.61 -4.37
C GLY A 549 12.24 0.64 -5.87
N GLU A 550 13.50 0.38 -6.28
CA GLU A 550 13.89 0.23 -7.69
C GLU A 550 13.89 -1.24 -8.17
N HIS A 551 13.67 -2.21 -7.28
CA HIS A 551 13.63 -3.63 -7.62
C HIS A 551 12.37 -3.97 -8.42
N HIS A 552 12.53 -4.74 -9.49
CA HIS A 552 11.46 -5.06 -10.44
C HIS A 552 10.25 -5.79 -9.83
N GLU A 553 10.42 -6.47 -8.69
CA GLU A 553 9.37 -7.19 -7.95
C GLU A 553 9.10 -6.53 -6.58
N TYR A 554 9.37 -5.23 -6.43
CA TYR A 554 9.20 -4.48 -5.18
C TYR A 554 7.80 -4.66 -4.56
N GLU A 555 6.74 -4.37 -5.31
CA GLU A 555 5.35 -4.46 -4.82
C GLU A 555 4.96 -5.91 -4.47
N LEU A 556 5.30 -6.88 -5.34
CA LEU A 556 5.05 -8.30 -5.08
C LEU A 556 5.79 -8.78 -3.82
N GLY A 557 7.00 -8.28 -3.58
CA GLY A 557 7.75 -8.53 -2.36
C GLY A 557 7.10 -7.93 -1.12
N LEU A 558 6.57 -6.70 -1.19
CA LEU A 558 5.83 -6.09 -0.09
C LEU A 558 4.55 -6.87 0.22
N ASP A 559 3.75 -7.20 -0.78
CA ASP A 559 2.49 -7.94 -0.64
C ASP A 559 2.73 -9.33 -0.03
N LEU A 560 3.74 -10.06 -0.52
CA LEU A 560 4.14 -11.35 0.02
C LEU A 560 4.51 -11.25 1.50
N LEU A 561 5.40 -10.32 1.86
CA LEU A 561 5.85 -10.14 3.25
C LEU A 561 4.70 -9.69 4.16
N ILE A 562 3.77 -8.87 3.67
CA ILE A 562 2.54 -8.49 4.38
C ILE A 562 1.66 -9.71 4.63
N GLN A 563 1.38 -10.52 3.60
CA GLN A 563 0.56 -11.72 3.73
C GLN A 563 1.19 -12.70 4.71
N MET A 564 2.45 -13.07 4.51
CA MET A 564 3.14 -14.05 5.34
C MET A 564 3.19 -13.66 6.81
N ALA A 565 3.45 -12.39 7.14
CA ALA A 565 3.44 -11.92 8.52
C ALA A 565 2.03 -11.82 9.11
N ASN A 566 1.03 -11.44 8.32
CA ASN A 566 -0.38 -11.43 8.74
C ASN A 566 -0.92 -12.83 9.07
N GLU A 567 -0.39 -13.88 8.44
CA GLU A 567 -0.77 -15.29 8.70
C GLU A 567 -0.11 -15.89 9.95
N GLN A 568 0.93 -15.26 10.51
CA GLN A 568 1.62 -15.77 11.69
C GLN A 568 0.75 -15.66 12.95
N GLU A 569 0.79 -16.69 13.79
CA GLU A 569 0.12 -16.70 15.10
C GLU A 569 0.96 -16.11 16.24
N ARG A 570 2.17 -15.63 15.96
CA ARG A 570 3.19 -15.22 16.94
C ARG A 570 4.25 -14.32 16.31
N PHE A 571 5.03 -13.63 17.14
CA PHE A 571 6.19 -12.85 16.69
C PHE A 571 7.41 -13.73 16.46
N ASP A 572 7.70 -14.63 17.39
CA ASP A 572 8.91 -15.48 17.38
C ASP A 572 8.51 -16.97 17.39
N PRO A 573 9.44 -17.91 17.12
CA PRO A 573 9.14 -19.34 17.18
C PRO A 573 8.65 -19.75 18.58
N LYS A 574 7.97 -20.91 18.70
CA LYS A 574 7.74 -21.53 20.03
C LYS A 574 9.12 -21.72 20.66
N GLY A 575 9.40 -21.01 21.76
CA GLY A 575 10.46 -21.41 22.67
C GLY A 575 10.20 -22.87 23.06
N PHE A 576 11.24 -23.70 23.07
CA PHE A 576 11.09 -25.09 23.48
C PHE A 576 10.91 -25.14 25.00
N ASP A 577 9.68 -24.96 25.49
CA ASP A 577 9.32 -25.32 26.87
C ASP A 577 8.97 -26.82 26.90
N PRO A 578 9.76 -27.66 27.60
CA PRO A 578 9.45 -29.09 27.74
C PRO A 578 8.08 -29.37 28.39
N LYS A 579 7.50 -28.39 29.10
CA LYS A 579 6.17 -28.51 29.70
C LYS A 579 5.05 -28.38 28.68
N ASP A 580 5.23 -27.59 27.62
CA ASP A 580 4.22 -27.44 26.57
C ASP A 580 4.13 -28.71 25.72
N ASP A 581 5.26 -29.32 25.32
CA ASP A 581 5.27 -30.65 24.68
C ASP A 581 4.67 -31.72 25.61
N LEU A 582 4.97 -31.68 26.91
CA LEU A 582 4.35 -32.61 27.87
C LEU A 582 2.84 -32.42 27.99
N MET A 583 2.34 -31.18 28.05
CA MET A 583 0.91 -30.89 28.14
C MET A 583 0.16 -31.19 26.82
N GLU A 584 0.76 -30.89 25.68
CA GLU A 584 0.24 -31.21 24.34
C GLU A 584 0.21 -32.73 24.13
N ARG A 585 1.23 -33.47 24.60
CA ARG A 585 1.21 -34.95 24.65
C ARG A 585 0.17 -35.51 25.61
N LEU A 586 0.01 -34.93 26.80
CA LEU A 586 -0.98 -35.36 27.78
C LEU A 586 -2.42 -35.11 27.30
N GLN A 587 -2.69 -34.01 26.59
CA GLN A 587 -3.98 -33.75 25.95
C GLN A 587 -4.24 -34.73 24.81
N ASN A 588 -3.25 -35.03 23.96
CA ASN A 588 -3.37 -36.04 22.91
C ASN A 588 -3.50 -37.48 23.43
N LEU A 589 -3.00 -37.77 24.64
CA LEU A 589 -3.23 -39.04 25.36
C LEU A 589 -4.59 -39.09 26.09
N ALA A 590 -5.23 -37.95 26.33
CA ALA A 590 -6.51 -37.84 27.02
C ALA A 590 -7.74 -37.88 26.08
N ALA A 591 -7.53 -37.89 24.76
CA ALA A 591 -8.60 -38.11 23.80
C ALA A 591 -9.11 -39.57 23.89
N PRO A 592 -10.42 -39.82 24.16
CA PRO A 592 -10.92 -41.17 24.34
C PRO A 592 -10.94 -41.95 23.02
N ASN A 593 -10.19 -43.05 22.97
CA ASN A 593 -10.13 -43.96 21.83
C ASN A 593 -11.50 -44.58 21.51
N GLY A 594 -12.19 -44.04 20.50
CA GLY A 594 -13.31 -44.69 19.83
C GLY A 594 -12.82 -45.91 19.04
N ALA A 595 -13.18 -47.11 19.48
CA ALA A 595 -12.56 -48.35 19.03
C ALA A 595 -12.77 -48.68 17.54
N ARG A 596 -11.74 -49.25 16.90
CA ARG A 596 -11.94 -50.40 16.01
C ARG A 596 -10.77 -51.36 16.06
N ALA A 597 -11.04 -52.57 16.55
CA ALA A 597 -10.06 -53.65 16.58
C ALA A 597 -9.80 -54.20 15.17
N GLN A 598 -8.54 -54.53 14.88
CA GLN A 598 -8.19 -55.61 13.98
C GLN A 598 -6.81 -56.18 14.32
N SER A 599 -6.80 -57.46 14.63
CA SER A 599 -5.63 -58.27 14.99
C SER A 599 -5.12 -59.07 13.80
N GLY A 600 -3.80 -59.23 13.64
CA GLY A 600 -3.24 -60.30 12.80
C GLY A 600 -1.96 -59.91 12.05
N ASN A 601 -0.87 -60.65 12.31
CA ASN A 601 0.40 -60.57 11.58
C ASN A 601 0.30 -61.23 10.18
N PRO A 602 1.27 -60.96 9.26
CA PRO A 602 1.21 -61.38 7.85
C PRO A 602 1.88 -62.75 7.54
N THR A 603 1.88 -63.09 6.24
CA THR A 603 2.60 -64.18 5.49
C THR A 603 2.09 -65.63 5.60
N PRO A 604 2.23 -66.48 4.53
CA PRO A 604 2.15 -66.21 3.07
C PRO A 604 1.26 -67.22 2.27
N ALA A 605 1.27 -67.12 0.93
CA ALA A 605 0.52 -67.86 -0.12
C ALA A 605 0.76 -69.41 -0.16
N PRO A 606 0.13 -70.27 -1.04
CA PRO A 606 -0.53 -70.00 -2.35
C PRO A 606 -1.87 -70.80 -2.61
N PRO A 607 -2.18 -71.46 -3.77
CA PRO A 607 -3.28 -71.01 -4.65
C PRO A 607 -4.35 -72.07 -5.01
N HIS A 608 -5.17 -71.77 -6.04
CA HIS A 608 -6.19 -72.59 -6.74
C HIS A 608 -7.63 -72.62 -6.17
N GLY A 609 -8.61 -72.70 -7.07
CA GLY A 609 -10.02 -73.01 -6.76
C GLY A 609 -10.99 -72.42 -7.78
N HIS A 610 -11.56 -73.26 -8.65
CA HIS A 610 -12.63 -72.87 -9.57
C HIS A 610 -13.98 -72.63 -8.85
N GLU A 611 -14.87 -71.91 -9.55
CA GLU A 611 -16.33 -72.07 -9.68
C GLU A 611 -17.00 -73.38 -9.15
N PRO A 612 -18.36 -73.46 -9.00
CA PRO A 612 -19.41 -72.56 -9.55
C PRO A 612 -20.62 -72.24 -8.61
N GLY A 613 -21.52 -71.37 -9.09
CA GLY A 613 -22.90 -71.86 -9.34
C GLY A 613 -24.11 -71.27 -8.58
N LEU A 614 -25.07 -70.77 -9.38
CA LEU A 614 -26.55 -70.91 -9.21
C LEU A 614 -27.24 -70.19 -8.02
N SER A 615 -28.50 -69.74 -8.09
CA SER A 615 -29.45 -69.46 -9.20
C SER A 615 -30.70 -68.71 -8.68
N GLY A 616 -31.47 -68.06 -9.56
CA GLY A 616 -32.74 -67.38 -9.23
C GLY A 616 -32.90 -66.02 -9.95
N VAL A 617 -33.57 -65.80 -11.10
CA VAL A 617 -34.85 -66.33 -11.64
C VAL A 617 -36.01 -65.97 -10.69
N ARG A 618 -37.05 -65.16 -11.00
CA ARG A 618 -37.61 -64.42 -12.19
C ARG A 618 -38.48 -63.24 -11.64
N ARG A 619 -39.24 -62.37 -12.34
CA ARG A 619 -39.77 -62.30 -13.74
C ARG A 619 -40.11 -60.84 -14.16
N ARG A 620 -39.94 -60.53 -15.45
CA ARG A 620 -40.39 -59.38 -16.28
C ARG A 620 -41.68 -58.60 -15.91
N ARG A 621 -41.72 -57.32 -16.33
CA ARG A 621 -42.74 -56.77 -17.27
C ARG A 621 -42.07 -55.94 -18.39
N LEU A 622 -42.79 -55.70 -19.50
CA LEU A 622 -42.32 -55.13 -20.78
C LEU A 622 -43.34 -54.11 -21.34
N GLY A 623 -42.88 -53.22 -22.23
CA GLY A 623 -43.68 -52.27 -23.04
C GLY A 623 -43.49 -50.80 -22.61
N GLY A 624 -43.29 -49.80 -23.48
CA GLY A 624 -43.24 -49.75 -24.96
C GLY A 624 -42.40 -48.55 -25.46
N PRO A 625 -42.41 -48.19 -26.75
CA PRO A 625 -41.31 -47.45 -27.40
C PRO A 625 -41.46 -45.93 -27.51
N THR A 626 -40.33 -45.22 -27.61
CA THR A 626 -40.19 -43.82 -28.07
C THR A 626 -38.91 -43.65 -28.91
N PRO A 627 -38.83 -42.64 -29.80
CA PRO A 627 -38.02 -42.73 -31.03
C PRO A 627 -36.55 -42.30 -30.90
N ALA A 628 -35.75 -42.68 -31.90
CA ALA A 628 -34.32 -42.35 -32.02
C ALA A 628 -34.07 -40.87 -32.41
N PRO A 629 -32.96 -40.26 -31.97
CA PRO A 629 -32.59 -38.90 -32.35
C PRO A 629 -31.98 -38.83 -33.75
N THR A 630 -32.27 -37.72 -34.46
CA THR A 630 -31.65 -37.36 -35.75
C THR A 630 -30.17 -36.95 -35.60
N PRO A 631 -29.32 -37.20 -36.61
CA PRO A 631 -27.92 -36.76 -36.59
C PRO A 631 -27.79 -35.23 -36.78
N PRO A 632 -26.73 -34.61 -36.24
CA PRO A 632 -26.49 -33.17 -36.40
C PRO A 632 -26.01 -32.80 -37.81
N THR A 633 -26.44 -31.63 -38.28
CA THR A 633 -25.98 -30.96 -39.50
C THR A 633 -24.50 -30.55 -39.40
N PRO A 634 -23.72 -30.60 -40.51
CA PRO A 634 -22.34 -30.13 -40.51
C PRO A 634 -22.25 -28.60 -40.34
N PRO A 635 -21.18 -28.06 -39.72
CA PRO A 635 -21.01 -26.64 -39.52
C PRO A 635 -20.72 -25.91 -40.85
N THR A 636 -21.37 -24.76 -41.03
CA THR A 636 -21.07 -23.77 -42.08
C THR A 636 -19.60 -23.30 -41.96
N PRO A 637 -18.85 -23.13 -43.05
CA PRO A 637 -17.46 -22.69 -42.97
C PRO A 637 -17.35 -21.29 -42.37
N THR A 638 -16.53 -21.17 -41.32
CA THR A 638 -16.10 -19.89 -40.76
C THR A 638 -15.36 -19.09 -41.86
N PRO A 639 -15.66 -17.80 -42.08
CA PRO A 639 -14.85 -16.98 -42.97
C PRO A 639 -13.42 -16.92 -42.41
N ALA A 640 -12.42 -17.04 -43.30
CA ALA A 640 -11.02 -17.00 -42.91
C ALA A 640 -10.72 -15.65 -42.21
N THR A 641 -9.93 -15.71 -41.13
CA THR A 641 -9.37 -14.50 -40.54
C THR A 641 -8.40 -13.89 -41.54
N PRO A 642 -8.60 -12.66 -42.03
CA PRO A 642 -7.65 -12.05 -42.95
C PRO A 642 -6.28 -11.94 -42.27
N VAL A 643 -5.21 -12.10 -43.05
CA VAL A 643 -3.84 -11.91 -42.58
C VAL A 643 -3.56 -10.40 -42.48
N ILE A 644 -2.86 -9.97 -41.43
CA ILE A 644 -2.73 -8.55 -41.07
C ILE A 644 -1.30 -8.26 -40.63
N ALA A 645 -0.65 -7.32 -41.32
CA ALA A 645 0.72 -6.90 -41.06
C ALA A 645 0.77 -5.59 -40.26
N VAL A 646 1.78 -5.47 -39.38
CA VAL A 646 2.12 -4.20 -38.71
C VAL A 646 3.36 -3.59 -39.37
N THR A 647 3.26 -2.31 -39.73
CA THR A 647 4.39 -1.56 -40.32
C THR A 647 4.59 -0.23 -39.61
N THR A 648 5.85 0.17 -39.42
CA THR A 648 6.23 1.51 -38.96
C THR A 648 6.20 2.52 -40.09
N GLY A 649 5.69 3.73 -39.81
CA GLY A 649 5.84 4.89 -40.70
C GLY A 649 6.93 5.81 -40.19
N ALA A 650 8.02 5.97 -40.94
CA ALA A 650 8.97 7.06 -40.78
C ALA A 650 8.72 8.13 -41.85
N ALA A 651 9.02 9.39 -41.56
CA ALA A 651 9.15 10.38 -42.61
C ALA A 651 10.36 10.00 -43.50
N PRO A 652 10.27 10.12 -44.85
CA PRO A 652 11.46 10.07 -45.68
C PRO A 652 12.39 11.23 -45.29
N THR A 653 13.67 10.92 -45.08
CA THR A 653 14.76 11.88 -44.84
C THR A 653 15.05 12.72 -46.08
#